data_AF-A0A2P2GCT5-F1
#
_entry.id   AF-A0A2P2GCT5-F1
#
_cell.length_a   1.000
_cell.length_b   1.000
_cell.length_c   1.000
_cell.angle_alpha   90.00
_cell.angle_beta   90.00
_cell.angle_gamma   90.00
#
_symmetry.space_group_name_H-M   'P 1'
#
loop_
_entity.id
_entity.type
_entity.pdbx_description
1 polymer ?
#
loop_
_entity_poly.entity_id
_entity_poly.type
_entity_poly.pdbx_seq_one_letter_code
_entity_poly.pdbx_strand_id
1 'polypeptide(L)'
;MNCFLFGLRLLWRGGRRGRARFLLMTGGCALGVACLAAVLTIPAIIGAHEARSSARNPRPAMEDTSSTRSATIAYAMRRDAYGSEPFYRVFVARMRPGATPLPPGVDRLPSTGEVLVSPRLREILAEEPGIAGLLPGKVIGVIGPQGLAGQDDLYAYVGRTHQQLPSDASGLQSFGSSFDPYPAVDESTLDILRFTLSCVVLLPLAVFLSVCAQLSAESRARRLAALRLVGLSVKDTLRVNAGETVAAAFLGAVFGVVGYLGFNEVMARIGLPGLHWYPADGRPGTATLAVCLVFCPALAWFIGRQSSREAALTPLNVRRTAQRKPPRQYGTLLLVPGLGVIGGYSALSVLGRDPSGGSASAVLIPGAVLLTGAGLVFGLAPVTTWLARRLAGRVRSLPLTLAMRRAEVEPGSALRVVTGLVLLVYAASLTQGVLVELDQVSRRTAPVQEYALSVTALDAQQRARLGSAEGIAGQALTTDSWVRSLDEDTPRITAAVATCAQLASFTKSSSGCVDGKVLRVDEPETLRNEDSQPGRGFPFLLDDGRKIRIVVPQERVTVAAWQPSAFSGIDVLIPPSLLPPGTVPVDGTLSLVTASDPTTVRTTLDAIGAIAPTAEVEPVGIVVSSLHQLTVIRSLLAAGMVLGLVVGVAAFVVSVADRAMERRGQVAALALLGARGGTLRLAQCAQVVLPLGVGLTAAVVTGWLAESSYLITGGGAVHWDWAGLPLLIVSALGVLVVGGLASLPLVRRHVDPEHIRRD
;
A
#
# COMPACT_ATOMS: atom_id res chain seq x y z
N MET A 1 -49.18 -12.25 -14.24
CA MET A 1 -48.32 -12.94 -15.22
C MET A 1 -46.87 -12.53 -14.94
N ASN A 2 -46.04 -13.41 -14.38
CA ASN A 2 -44.71 -13.04 -13.86
C ASN A 2 -43.80 -12.53 -14.98
N CYS A 3 -43.64 -11.21 -15.08
CA CYS A 3 -42.75 -10.55 -16.04
C CYS A 3 -41.33 -11.13 -16.03
N PHE A 4 -40.89 -11.64 -14.88
CA PHE A 4 -39.60 -12.31 -14.69
C PHE A 4 -39.47 -13.61 -15.51
N LEU A 5 -40.47 -14.50 -15.45
CA LEU A 5 -40.49 -15.77 -16.19
C LEU A 5 -40.66 -15.55 -17.70
N PHE A 6 -41.41 -14.51 -18.09
CA PHE A 6 -41.59 -14.15 -19.49
C PHE A 6 -40.31 -13.58 -20.11
N GLY A 7 -39.60 -12.71 -19.37
CA GLY A 7 -38.28 -12.19 -19.78
C GLY A 7 -37.21 -13.27 -19.88
N LEU A 8 -37.15 -14.21 -18.93
CA LEU A 8 -36.22 -15.34 -18.98
C LEU A 8 -36.50 -16.28 -20.17
N ARG A 9 -37.76 -16.57 -20.47
CA ARG A 9 -38.17 -17.37 -21.65
C ARG A 9 -37.85 -16.66 -22.97
N LEU A 10 -38.00 -15.34 -23.04
CA LEU A 10 -37.64 -14.54 -24.21
C LEU A 10 -36.12 -14.43 -24.41
N LEU A 11 -35.34 -14.39 -23.33
CA LEU A 11 -33.87 -14.42 -23.37
C LEU A 11 -33.34 -15.75 -23.93
N TRP A 12 -33.95 -16.88 -23.56
CA TRP A 12 -33.58 -18.19 -24.09
C TRP A 12 -34.00 -18.40 -25.56
N ARG A 13 -35.16 -17.85 -25.97
CA ARG A 13 -35.62 -17.86 -27.37
C ARG A 13 -34.98 -16.78 -28.27
N GLY A 14 -34.32 -15.77 -27.71
CA GLY A 14 -33.76 -14.61 -28.44
C GLY A 14 -32.47 -14.85 -29.26
N GLY A 15 -32.11 -16.11 -29.53
CA GLY A 15 -30.93 -16.48 -30.32
C GLY A 15 -29.58 -16.36 -29.58
N ARG A 16 -28.49 -16.73 -30.27
CA ARG A 16 -27.11 -16.71 -29.71
C ARG A 16 -26.66 -15.32 -29.25
N ARG A 17 -27.18 -14.25 -29.86
CA ARG A 17 -26.80 -12.85 -29.56
C ARG A 17 -27.35 -12.36 -28.22
N GLY A 18 -28.58 -12.74 -27.87
CA GLY A 18 -29.18 -12.40 -26.57
C GLY A 18 -28.46 -13.07 -25.41
N ARG A 19 -28.11 -14.37 -25.58
CA ARG A 19 -27.36 -15.14 -24.60
C ARG A 19 -25.94 -14.60 -24.36
N ALA A 20 -25.19 -14.30 -25.42
CA ALA A 20 -23.83 -13.76 -25.30
C ALA A 20 -23.80 -12.43 -24.52
N ARG A 21 -24.76 -11.53 -24.77
CA ARG A 21 -24.86 -10.25 -24.05
C ARG A 21 -25.26 -10.41 -22.59
N PHE A 22 -26.22 -11.31 -22.31
CA PHE A 22 -26.61 -11.61 -20.93
C PHE A 22 -25.42 -12.17 -20.14
N LEU A 23 -24.63 -13.08 -20.74
CA LEU A 23 -23.42 -13.61 -20.11
C LEU A 23 -22.34 -12.55 -19.90
N LEU A 24 -22.11 -11.67 -20.89
CA LEU A 24 -21.15 -10.55 -20.76
C LEU A 24 -21.56 -9.58 -19.64
N MET A 25 -22.85 -9.26 -19.53
CA MET A 25 -23.36 -8.38 -18.48
C MET A 25 -23.26 -9.04 -17.10
N THR A 26 -23.71 -10.30 -16.99
CA THR A 26 -23.67 -11.06 -15.72
C THR A 26 -22.22 -11.24 -15.26
N GLY A 27 -21.31 -11.59 -16.18
CA GLY A 27 -19.88 -11.75 -15.89
C GLY A 27 -19.19 -10.43 -15.55
N GLY A 28 -19.52 -9.34 -16.24
CA GLY A 28 -19.01 -8.00 -15.90
C GLY A 28 -19.47 -7.55 -14.52
N CYS A 29 -20.75 -7.72 -14.19
CA CYS A 29 -21.28 -7.46 -12.85
C CYS A 29 -20.64 -8.38 -11.79
N ALA A 30 -20.43 -9.66 -12.09
CA ALA A 30 -19.76 -10.59 -11.18
C ALA A 30 -18.33 -10.17 -10.87
N LEU A 31 -17.53 -9.85 -11.88
CA LEU A 31 -16.17 -9.34 -11.70
C LEU A 31 -16.17 -8.03 -10.91
N GLY A 32 -17.03 -7.07 -11.28
CA GLY A 32 -17.11 -5.79 -10.61
C GLY A 32 -17.50 -5.92 -9.14
N VAL A 33 -18.47 -6.78 -8.82
CA VAL A 33 -18.90 -7.05 -7.44
C VAL A 33 -17.84 -7.81 -6.66
N ALA A 34 -17.12 -8.75 -7.27
CA ALA A 34 -16.01 -9.44 -6.63
C ALA A 34 -14.88 -8.47 -6.25
N CYS A 35 -14.51 -7.57 -7.17
CA CYS A 35 -13.54 -6.50 -6.90
C CYS A 35 -14.06 -5.53 -5.82
N LEU A 36 -15.34 -5.15 -5.88
CA LEU A 36 -15.96 -4.29 -4.86
C LEU A 36 -15.87 -4.92 -3.48
N ALA A 37 -16.24 -6.20 -3.37
CA ALA A 37 -16.20 -6.94 -2.12
C ALA A 37 -14.77 -6.99 -1.57
N ALA A 38 -13.78 -7.31 -2.40
CA ALA A 38 -12.37 -7.35 -2.00
C ALA A 38 -11.87 -6.03 -1.41
N VAL A 39 -12.24 -4.89 -1.99
CA VAL A 39 -11.83 -3.58 -1.48
C VAL A 39 -12.53 -3.26 -0.16
N LEU A 40 -13.84 -3.48 -0.11
CA LEU A 40 -14.64 -3.16 1.08
C LEU A 40 -14.35 -4.07 2.28
N THR A 41 -13.72 -5.23 2.06
CA THR A 41 -13.30 -6.15 3.12
C THR A 41 -11.94 -5.83 3.72
N ILE A 42 -11.07 -5.09 3.02
CA ILE A 42 -9.72 -4.75 3.53
C ILE A 42 -9.80 -4.05 4.90
N PRO A 43 -10.64 -3.01 5.10
CA PRO A 43 -10.76 -2.38 6.42
C PRO A 43 -11.27 -3.33 7.51
N ALA A 44 -12.12 -4.31 7.16
CA ALA A 44 -12.62 -5.30 8.11
C ALA A 44 -11.51 -6.29 8.52
N ILE A 45 -10.64 -6.68 7.58
CA ILE A 45 -9.46 -7.51 7.84
C ILE A 45 -8.49 -6.78 8.78
N ILE A 46 -8.17 -5.52 8.47
CA ILE A 46 -7.28 -4.68 9.29
C ILE A 46 -7.88 -4.48 10.69
N GLY A 47 -9.18 -4.17 10.78
CA GLY A 47 -9.86 -4.00 12.07
C GLY A 47 -9.90 -5.29 12.90
N ALA A 48 -10.05 -6.46 12.27
CA ALA A 48 -9.97 -7.75 12.97
C ALA A 48 -8.55 -8.04 13.48
N HIS A 49 -7.54 -7.69 12.69
CA HIS A 49 -6.13 -7.78 13.07
C HIS A 49 -5.82 -6.90 14.30
N GLU A 50 -6.19 -5.61 14.24
CA GLU A 50 -6.05 -4.66 15.35
C GLU A 50 -6.85 -5.07 16.59
N ALA A 51 -8.06 -5.62 16.41
CA ALA A 51 -8.88 -6.08 17.52
C ALA A 51 -8.21 -7.23 18.31
N ARG A 52 -7.55 -8.17 17.61
CA ARG A 52 -6.78 -9.22 18.29
C ARG A 52 -5.51 -8.70 18.94
N SER A 53 -4.77 -7.84 18.23
CA SER A 53 -3.53 -7.24 18.75
C SER A 53 -3.78 -6.41 20.01
N SER A 54 -4.81 -5.56 19.99
CA SER A 54 -5.24 -4.81 21.18
C SER A 54 -5.77 -5.72 22.30
N ALA A 55 -6.54 -6.76 21.99
CA ALA A 55 -7.10 -7.68 23.00
C ALA A 55 -6.05 -8.48 23.78
N ARG A 56 -4.88 -8.76 23.18
CA ARG A 56 -3.77 -9.48 23.85
C ARG A 56 -2.80 -8.55 24.59
N ASN A 57 -2.89 -7.24 24.42
CA ASN A 57 -1.90 -6.34 25.00
C ASN A 57 -2.04 -6.31 26.53
N PRO A 58 -0.93 -6.47 27.28
CA PRO A 58 -0.97 -6.45 28.72
C PRO A 58 -1.21 -5.02 29.24
N ARG A 59 -2.14 -4.86 30.19
CA ARG A 59 -2.36 -3.59 30.89
C ARG A 59 -1.59 -3.56 32.21
N PRO A 60 -0.78 -2.51 32.45
CA PRO A 60 -0.12 -2.33 33.73
C PRO A 60 -1.15 -1.95 34.81
N ALA A 61 -0.94 -2.45 36.03
CA ALA A 61 -1.62 -1.93 37.21
C ALA A 61 -1.08 -0.52 37.50
N MET A 62 -1.98 0.46 37.53
CA MET A 62 -1.60 1.86 37.80
C MET A 62 -1.02 2.01 39.21
N GLU A 63 0.17 2.63 39.31
CA GLU A 63 1.01 2.75 40.50
C GLU A 63 0.28 3.32 41.74
N ASP A 64 -0.62 4.30 41.55
CA ASP A 64 -1.37 4.95 42.63
C ASP A 64 -2.66 4.23 43.08
N THR A 65 -3.02 3.12 42.43
CA THR A 65 -4.22 2.35 42.79
C THR A 65 -3.89 1.15 43.68
N SER A 66 -4.85 0.73 44.51
CA SER A 66 -4.80 -0.53 45.29
C SER A 66 -4.59 -1.79 44.42
N SER A 67 -4.71 -1.66 43.10
CA SER A 67 -4.47 -2.68 42.08
C SER A 67 -3.00 -3.11 42.00
N THR A 68 -2.01 -2.21 42.12
CA THR A 68 -0.58 -2.57 42.08
C THR A 68 -0.19 -3.42 43.27
N ARG A 69 -0.75 -3.13 44.45
CA ARG A 69 -0.59 -3.99 45.64
C ARG A 69 -1.31 -5.33 45.51
N SER A 70 -2.26 -5.47 44.60
CA SER A 70 -3.07 -6.69 44.40
C SER A 70 -2.66 -7.51 43.17
N ALA A 71 -1.71 -7.03 42.36
CA ALA A 71 -1.24 -7.74 41.18
C ALA A 71 -0.62 -9.09 41.56
N THR A 72 -1.09 -10.14 40.88
CA THR A 72 -0.67 -11.54 41.12
C THR A 72 0.49 -11.93 40.20
N ILE A 73 0.57 -11.30 39.03
CA ILE A 73 1.57 -11.54 37.98
C ILE A 73 2.30 -10.22 37.72
N ALA A 74 3.61 -10.29 37.50
CA ALA A 74 4.41 -9.23 36.89
C ALA A 74 4.71 -9.59 35.44
N TYR A 75 4.80 -8.60 34.57
CA TYR A 75 5.16 -8.79 33.18
C TYR A 75 6.16 -7.75 32.69
N ALA A 76 6.92 -8.13 31.67
CA ALA A 76 7.72 -7.23 30.86
C ALA A 76 7.56 -7.64 29.39
N MET A 77 7.34 -6.67 28.51
CA MET A 77 7.21 -6.91 27.07
C MET A 77 8.50 -6.45 26.39
N ARG A 78 8.98 -7.24 25.44
CA ARG A 78 10.13 -6.94 24.59
C ARG A 78 9.75 -7.08 23.14
N ARG A 79 10.21 -6.15 22.32
CA ARG A 79 10.08 -6.21 20.88
C ARG A 79 11.46 -6.41 20.27
N ASP A 80 11.60 -7.47 19.50
CA ASP A 80 12.80 -7.79 18.76
C ASP A 80 12.50 -7.83 17.27
N ALA A 81 13.55 -7.78 16.46
CA ALA A 81 13.46 -7.91 15.02
C ALA A 81 13.81 -9.34 14.60
N TYR A 82 12.96 -10.00 13.82
CA TYR A 82 13.33 -11.21 13.09
C TYR A 82 13.22 -10.95 11.59
N GLY A 83 14.35 -10.63 10.94
CA GLY A 83 14.36 -10.14 9.57
C GLY A 83 13.59 -8.83 9.44
N SER A 84 12.51 -8.84 8.65
CA SER A 84 11.58 -7.70 8.48
C SER A 84 10.30 -7.82 9.30
N GLU A 85 10.19 -8.84 10.16
CA GLU A 85 9.01 -9.11 10.96
C GLU A 85 9.25 -8.74 12.44
N PRO A 86 8.26 -8.10 13.10
CA PRO A 86 8.35 -7.86 14.53
C PRO A 86 8.16 -9.17 15.30
N PHE A 87 9.03 -9.42 16.27
CA PHE A 87 8.95 -10.55 17.18
C PHE A 87 8.66 -10.03 18.59
N TYR A 88 7.55 -10.45 19.18
CA TYR A 88 7.13 -10.03 20.52
C TYR A 88 7.38 -11.13 21.56
N ARG A 89 8.06 -10.76 22.64
CA ARG A 89 8.28 -11.62 23.80
C ARG A 89 7.66 -10.99 25.04
N VAL A 90 6.73 -11.71 25.67
CA VAL A 90 6.11 -11.30 26.92
C VAL A 90 6.61 -12.18 28.04
N PHE A 91 7.50 -11.64 28.87
CA PHE A 91 7.97 -12.30 30.07
C PHE A 91 6.92 -12.16 31.15
N VAL A 92 6.57 -13.28 31.79
CA VAL A 92 5.58 -13.31 32.89
C VAL A 92 6.19 -14.02 34.09
N ALA A 93 5.98 -13.46 35.27
CA ALA A 93 6.35 -14.10 36.53
C ALA A 93 5.23 -14.01 37.55
N ARG A 94 5.04 -15.09 38.31
CA ARG A 94 4.08 -15.11 39.41
C ARG A 94 4.70 -14.43 40.63
N MET A 95 4.05 -13.38 41.12
CA MET A 95 4.43 -12.68 42.35
C MET A 95 3.80 -13.31 43.59
N ARG A 96 2.51 -13.69 43.48
CA ARG A 96 1.72 -14.21 44.59
C ARG A 96 0.72 -15.30 44.14
N PRO A 97 0.18 -16.10 45.06
CA PRO A 97 -0.99 -16.93 44.79
C PRO A 97 -2.24 -16.07 44.59
N GLY A 98 -3.04 -16.33 43.57
CA GLY A 98 -4.23 -15.53 43.26
C GLY A 98 -4.80 -15.78 41.86
N ALA A 99 -5.91 -15.13 41.56
CA ALA A 99 -6.52 -15.15 40.24
C ALA A 99 -5.52 -14.63 39.18
N THR A 100 -5.36 -15.39 38.10
CA THR A 100 -4.40 -15.09 37.04
C THR A 100 -5.17 -14.62 35.81
N PRO A 101 -5.01 -13.37 35.37
CA PRO A 101 -5.61 -12.93 34.10
C PRO A 101 -4.97 -13.72 32.96
N LEU A 102 -5.79 -14.20 32.03
CA LEU A 102 -5.34 -14.98 30.87
C LEU A 102 -5.51 -14.16 29.58
N PRO A 103 -4.53 -14.17 28.67
CA PRO A 103 -4.71 -13.57 27.36
C PRO A 103 -5.60 -14.44 26.47
N PRO A 104 -6.24 -13.88 25.44
CA PRO A 104 -7.01 -14.65 24.47
C PRO A 104 -6.17 -15.77 23.83
N GLY A 105 -6.76 -16.95 23.66
CA GLY A 105 -6.08 -18.09 23.02
C GLY A 105 -5.04 -18.81 23.88
N VAL A 106 -4.97 -18.55 25.18
CA VAL A 106 -4.06 -19.22 26.13
C VAL A 106 -4.84 -19.74 27.33
N ASP A 107 -4.77 -21.06 27.57
CA ASP A 107 -5.49 -21.71 28.68
C ASP A 107 -4.79 -21.54 30.04
N ARG A 108 -3.45 -21.47 30.04
CA ARG A 108 -2.63 -21.18 31.22
C ARG A 108 -1.41 -20.37 30.84
N LEU A 109 -1.03 -19.41 31.68
CA LEU A 109 0.26 -18.75 31.54
C LEU A 109 1.40 -19.75 31.82
N PRO A 110 2.55 -19.62 31.11
CA PRO A 110 3.70 -20.47 31.33
C PRO A 110 4.26 -20.29 32.75
N SER A 111 4.65 -21.39 33.38
CA SER A 111 5.39 -21.39 34.64
C SER A 111 6.87 -21.11 34.37
N THR A 112 7.66 -20.90 35.43
CA THR A 112 9.11 -20.67 35.31
C THR A 112 9.79 -21.76 34.46
N GLY A 113 10.49 -21.34 33.41
CA GLY A 113 11.18 -22.25 32.48
C GLY A 113 10.28 -22.89 31.42
N GLU A 114 9.01 -22.52 31.34
CA GLU A 114 8.09 -22.91 30.27
C GLU A 114 7.89 -21.75 29.28
N VAL A 115 7.63 -22.08 28.02
CA VAL A 115 7.37 -21.11 26.95
C VAL A 115 6.16 -21.52 26.11
N LEU A 116 5.28 -20.58 25.83
CA LEU A 116 4.25 -20.70 24.79
C LEU A 116 4.65 -19.87 23.59
N VAL A 117 4.55 -20.45 22.40
CA VAL A 117 4.96 -19.81 21.13
C VAL A 117 3.82 -19.80 20.13
N SER A 118 3.84 -18.88 19.18
CA SER A 118 2.93 -18.91 18.02
C SER A 118 3.22 -20.13 17.13
N PRO A 119 2.26 -20.58 16.28
CA PRO A 119 2.47 -21.69 15.37
C PRO A 119 3.68 -21.47 14.46
N ARG A 120 3.79 -20.29 13.86
CA ARG A 120 4.89 -19.93 12.96
C ARG A 120 6.24 -19.91 13.68
N LEU A 121 6.30 -19.35 14.88
CA LEU A 121 7.53 -19.34 15.68
C LEU A 121 8.00 -20.76 16.06
N ARG A 122 7.08 -21.72 16.24
CA ARG A 122 7.47 -23.13 16.45
C ARG A 122 8.15 -23.73 15.23
N GLU A 123 7.66 -23.45 14.03
CA GLU A 123 8.26 -23.92 12.79
C GLU A 123 9.68 -23.34 12.64
N ILE A 124 9.82 -22.03 12.86
CA ILE A 124 11.12 -21.36 12.79
C ILE A 124 12.09 -21.94 13.84
N LEU A 125 11.64 -22.20 15.07
CA LEU A 125 12.50 -22.83 16.09
C LEU A 125 12.96 -24.24 15.71
N ALA A 126 12.21 -24.96 14.87
CA ALA A 126 12.59 -26.27 14.37
C ALA A 126 13.61 -26.17 13.21
N GLU A 127 13.53 -25.11 12.41
CA GLU A 127 14.44 -24.83 11.29
C GLU A 127 15.76 -24.18 11.77
N GLU A 128 15.67 -23.24 12.71
CA GLU A 128 16.78 -22.39 13.18
C GLU A 128 16.87 -22.41 14.72
N PRO A 129 17.71 -23.28 15.31
CA PRO A 129 17.81 -23.40 16.77
C PRO A 129 18.51 -22.21 17.46
N GLY A 130 19.16 -21.30 16.72
CA GLY A 130 19.84 -20.11 17.27
C GLY A 130 18.88 -19.19 18.05
N ILE A 131 17.65 -19.05 17.56
CA ILE A 131 16.58 -18.23 18.16
C ILE A 131 16.16 -18.78 19.54
N ALA A 132 16.40 -20.06 19.83
CA ALA A 132 16.10 -20.62 21.14
C ALA A 132 16.84 -19.90 22.29
N GLY A 133 17.98 -19.25 22.00
CA GLY A 133 18.67 -18.38 22.96
C GLY A 133 17.78 -17.23 23.48
N LEU A 134 16.92 -16.67 22.62
CA LEU A 134 15.97 -15.61 22.97
C LEU A 134 14.76 -16.12 23.77
N LEU A 135 14.55 -17.44 23.81
CA LEU A 135 13.40 -18.10 24.44
C LEU A 135 13.87 -19.08 25.53
N PRO A 136 14.29 -18.55 26.69
CA PRO A 136 14.84 -19.34 27.77
C PRO A 136 13.77 -20.19 28.45
N GLY A 137 13.58 -21.41 27.97
CA GLY A 137 12.67 -22.41 28.55
C GLY A 137 12.27 -23.50 27.56
N LYS A 138 11.46 -24.46 28.04
CA LYS A 138 10.91 -25.54 27.21
C LYS A 138 9.58 -25.10 26.60
N VAL A 139 9.44 -25.27 25.29
CA VAL A 139 8.15 -25.04 24.60
C VAL A 139 7.12 -26.07 25.08
N ILE A 140 6.03 -25.59 25.69
CA ILE A 140 4.96 -26.43 26.26
C ILE A 140 3.70 -26.49 25.39
N GLY A 141 3.54 -25.56 24.44
CA GLY A 141 2.31 -25.45 23.64
C GLY A 141 2.31 -24.31 22.64
N VAL A 142 1.16 -24.12 22.00
CA VAL A 142 0.91 -23.08 20.99
C VAL A 142 -0.08 -22.04 21.51
N ILE A 143 0.11 -20.79 21.10
CA ILE A 143 -0.92 -19.76 21.26
C ILE A 143 -2.03 -20.02 20.22
N GLY A 144 -3.28 -20.00 20.66
CA GLY A 144 -4.45 -20.14 19.79
C GLY A 144 -4.69 -18.91 18.90
N PRO A 145 -5.47 -19.04 17.81
CA PRO A 145 -5.67 -17.97 16.83
C PRO A 145 -6.35 -16.71 17.39
N GLN A 146 -7.04 -16.83 18.52
CA GLN A 146 -7.67 -15.68 19.19
C GLN A 146 -6.63 -14.71 19.81
N GLY A 147 -5.43 -15.19 20.12
CA GLY A 147 -4.33 -14.41 20.69
C GLY A 147 -3.31 -13.89 19.67
N LEU A 148 -3.51 -14.17 18.38
CA LEU A 148 -2.57 -13.83 17.30
C LEU A 148 -3.25 -12.93 16.28
N ALA A 149 -2.59 -11.87 15.85
CA ALA A 149 -3.17 -10.89 14.95
C ALA A 149 -3.30 -11.45 13.52
N GLY A 150 -2.35 -12.30 13.11
CA GLY A 150 -2.36 -13.07 11.86
C GLY A 150 -1.82 -14.49 12.05
N GLN A 151 -1.71 -15.25 10.94
CA GLN A 151 -1.16 -16.61 10.96
C GLN A 151 0.37 -16.63 11.15
N ASP A 152 1.07 -15.65 10.59
CA ASP A 152 2.54 -15.53 10.64
C ASP A 152 3.04 -14.65 11.79
N ASP A 153 2.17 -14.35 12.76
CA ASP A 153 2.53 -13.49 13.90
C ASP A 153 3.58 -14.18 14.79
N LEU A 154 4.71 -13.51 15.03
CA LEU A 154 5.81 -14.03 15.85
C LEU A 154 5.62 -13.56 17.29
N TYR A 155 5.10 -14.44 18.13
CA TYR A 155 4.73 -14.10 19.50
C TYR A 155 5.11 -15.23 20.47
N ALA A 156 5.63 -14.86 21.65
CA ALA A 156 5.94 -15.80 22.71
C ALA A 156 5.60 -15.27 24.11
N TYR A 157 5.05 -16.15 24.95
CA TYR A 157 4.96 -15.93 26.40
C TYR A 157 6.04 -16.77 27.09
N VAL A 158 6.87 -16.13 27.91
CA VAL A 158 8.03 -16.77 28.57
C VAL A 158 7.86 -16.70 30.07
N GLY A 159 7.81 -17.85 30.75
CA GLY A 159 7.68 -17.91 32.20
C GLY A 159 9.02 -17.75 32.92
N ARG A 160 9.12 -16.76 33.81
CA ARG A 160 10.32 -16.45 34.62
C ARG A 160 10.02 -16.37 36.10
N THR A 161 11.07 -16.28 36.92
CA THR A 161 10.91 -15.86 38.33
C THR A 161 10.88 -14.34 38.42
N HIS A 162 10.31 -13.79 39.49
CA HIS A 162 10.23 -12.34 39.68
C HIS A 162 11.61 -11.66 39.73
N GLN A 163 12.64 -12.36 40.24
CA GLN A 163 14.02 -11.86 40.28
C GLN A 163 14.71 -11.86 38.91
N GLN A 164 14.21 -12.64 37.95
CA GLN A 164 14.72 -12.73 36.59
C GLN A 164 13.99 -11.80 35.63
N LEU A 165 12.97 -11.09 36.11
CA LEU A 165 12.31 -10.07 35.31
C LEU A 165 13.20 -8.82 35.24
N PRO A 166 13.12 -8.10 34.11
CA PRO A 166 13.70 -6.77 34.00
C PRO A 166 13.22 -5.79 35.08
N SER A 167 14.02 -4.75 35.35
CA SER A 167 13.73 -3.73 36.36
C SER A 167 12.50 -2.87 36.06
N ASP A 168 12.11 -2.75 34.78
CA ASP A 168 10.90 -2.08 34.27
C ASP A 168 9.64 -2.96 34.31
N ALA A 169 9.72 -4.18 34.89
CA ALA A 169 8.57 -5.06 34.96
C ALA A 169 7.42 -4.46 35.78
N SER A 170 6.23 -4.51 35.20
CA SER A 170 5.01 -3.93 35.77
C SER A 170 4.07 -5.01 36.29
N GLY A 171 3.29 -4.69 37.33
CA GLY A 171 2.20 -5.56 37.77
C GLY A 171 1.13 -5.68 36.68
N LEU A 172 0.70 -6.90 36.36
CA LEU A 172 -0.33 -7.15 35.35
C LEU A 172 -1.73 -7.03 35.98
N GLN A 173 -2.56 -6.12 35.46
CA GLN A 173 -3.97 -6.00 35.87
C GLN A 173 -4.88 -6.91 35.04
N SER A 174 -4.83 -6.76 33.71
CA SER A 174 -5.66 -7.48 32.76
C SER A 174 -5.02 -7.46 31.37
N PHE A 175 -5.57 -8.23 30.45
CA PHE A 175 -5.26 -8.12 29.02
C PHE A 175 -6.34 -7.31 28.30
N GLY A 176 -5.96 -6.65 27.22
CA GLY A 176 -6.84 -5.92 26.32
C GLY A 176 -6.76 -4.42 26.53
N SER A 177 -6.26 -3.65 25.56
CA SER A 177 -6.18 -2.19 25.57
C SER A 177 -7.27 -1.53 24.70
N SER A 178 -7.64 -0.27 25.01
CA SER A 178 -8.60 0.49 24.18
C SER A 178 -7.94 1.03 22.90
N PHE A 179 -6.62 1.00 22.84
CA PHE A 179 -5.78 1.42 21.74
C PHE A 179 -4.63 0.42 21.61
N ASP A 180 -4.22 0.08 20.38
CA ASP A 180 -3.04 -0.74 20.17
C ASP A 180 -1.79 0.15 20.13
N PRO A 181 -0.87 0.09 21.11
CA PRO A 181 0.38 0.82 21.03
C PRO A 181 1.23 0.44 19.80
N TYR A 182 0.98 -0.72 19.17
CA TYR A 182 1.76 -1.22 18.04
C TYR A 182 0.86 -1.67 16.87
N PRO A 183 0.10 -0.76 16.25
CA PRO A 183 -0.81 -1.11 15.18
C PRO A 183 -0.04 -1.54 13.92
N ALA A 184 -0.65 -2.39 13.08
CA ALA A 184 -0.06 -2.79 11.80
C ALA A 184 0.10 -1.61 10.83
N VAL A 185 -0.75 -0.59 10.97
CA VAL A 185 -0.64 0.69 10.27
C VAL A 185 -1.12 1.79 11.23
N ASP A 186 -0.35 2.88 11.36
CA ASP A 186 -0.76 4.02 12.19
C ASP A 186 -2.10 4.61 11.75
N GLU A 187 -2.89 5.07 12.72
CA GLU A 187 -4.24 5.62 12.47
C GLU A 187 -4.24 6.81 11.49
N SER A 188 -3.23 7.69 11.57
CA SER A 188 -3.05 8.82 10.66
C SER A 188 -2.76 8.39 9.22
N THR A 189 -1.95 7.34 9.05
CA THR A 189 -1.60 6.78 7.74
C THR A 189 -2.73 5.92 7.18
N LEU A 190 -3.47 5.22 8.04
CA LEU A 190 -4.62 4.40 7.69
C LEU A 190 -5.69 5.22 6.99
N ASP A 191 -6.00 6.42 7.47
CA ASP A 191 -7.04 7.24 6.85
C ASP A 191 -6.63 7.75 5.46
N ILE A 192 -5.37 8.15 5.29
CA ILE A 192 -4.82 8.52 3.98
C ILE A 192 -4.84 7.31 3.04
N LEU A 193 -4.44 6.12 3.52
CA LEU A 193 -4.44 4.89 2.75
C LEU A 193 -5.85 4.46 2.35
N ARG A 194 -6.81 4.51 3.28
CA ARG A 194 -8.24 4.23 3.03
C ARG A 194 -8.80 5.16 1.98
N PHE A 195 -8.52 6.45 2.08
CA PHE A 195 -8.93 7.45 1.08
C PHE A 195 -8.30 7.18 -0.29
N THR A 196 -7.00 6.91 -0.32
CA THR A 196 -6.24 6.66 -1.55
C THR A 196 -6.71 5.38 -2.24
N LEU A 197 -6.79 4.26 -1.51
CA LEU A 197 -7.27 2.98 -2.03
C LEU A 197 -8.73 3.08 -2.49
N SER A 198 -9.57 3.80 -1.75
CA SER A 198 -10.95 4.07 -2.15
C SER A 198 -11.00 4.83 -3.48
N CYS A 199 -10.23 5.91 -3.62
CA CYS A 199 -10.20 6.68 -4.87
C CYS A 199 -9.65 5.86 -6.05
N VAL A 200 -8.52 5.17 -5.86
CA VAL A 200 -7.82 4.41 -6.91
C VAL A 200 -8.67 3.24 -7.41
N VAL A 201 -9.46 2.60 -6.55
CA VAL A 201 -10.21 1.40 -6.92
C VAL A 201 -11.69 1.65 -7.19
N LEU A 202 -12.37 2.46 -6.36
CA LEU A 202 -13.82 2.69 -6.51
C LEU A 202 -14.14 3.52 -7.76
N LEU A 203 -13.30 4.48 -8.15
CA LEU A 203 -13.56 5.32 -9.32
C LEU A 203 -13.54 4.51 -10.63
N PRO A 204 -12.49 3.71 -10.94
CA PRO A 204 -12.50 2.83 -12.12
C PRO A 204 -13.63 1.81 -12.08
N LEU A 205 -13.94 1.28 -10.90
CA LEU A 205 -15.02 0.33 -10.70
C LEU A 205 -16.40 0.94 -10.98
N ALA A 206 -16.66 2.16 -10.52
CA ALA A 206 -17.89 2.89 -10.81
C ALA A 206 -18.05 3.12 -12.33
N VAL A 207 -16.96 3.49 -13.01
CA VAL A 207 -16.93 3.62 -14.48
C VAL A 207 -17.22 2.27 -15.14
N PHE A 208 -16.58 1.19 -14.70
CA PHE A 208 -16.77 -0.15 -15.25
C PHE A 208 -18.21 -0.65 -15.10
N LEU A 209 -18.79 -0.51 -13.91
CA LEU A 209 -20.19 -0.89 -13.67
C LEU A 209 -21.15 -0.04 -14.51
N SER A 210 -20.83 1.25 -14.71
CA SER A 210 -21.60 2.12 -15.60
C SER A 210 -21.53 1.67 -17.07
N VAL A 211 -20.35 1.26 -17.54
CA VAL A 211 -20.19 0.67 -18.88
C VAL A 211 -21.01 -0.61 -18.99
N CYS A 212 -20.90 -1.53 -18.03
CA CYS A 212 -21.66 -2.78 -18.02
C CYS A 212 -23.19 -2.54 -18.06
N ALA A 213 -23.68 -1.54 -17.32
CA ALA A 213 -25.09 -1.18 -17.31
C ALA A 213 -25.56 -0.55 -18.63
N GLN A 214 -24.75 0.30 -19.27
CA GLN A 214 -25.07 0.95 -20.56
C GLN A 214 -25.30 -0.08 -21.69
N LEU A 215 -24.52 -1.15 -21.72
CA LEU A 215 -24.64 -2.24 -22.71
C LEU A 215 -26.03 -2.87 -22.74
N SER A 216 -26.64 -3.02 -21.56
CA SER A 216 -27.99 -3.57 -21.44
C SER A 216 -29.03 -2.62 -22.01
N ALA A 217 -28.81 -1.31 -21.85
CA ALA A 217 -29.80 -0.29 -22.11
C ALA A 217 -29.86 0.12 -23.61
N GLU A 218 -28.72 0.35 -24.28
CA GLU A 218 -28.70 0.77 -25.69
C GLU A 218 -29.25 -0.30 -26.64
N SER A 219 -28.94 -1.57 -26.39
CA SER A 219 -29.38 -2.67 -27.26
C SER A 219 -30.88 -2.97 -27.15
N ARG A 220 -31.47 -2.82 -25.95
CA ARG A 220 -32.89 -3.06 -25.69
C ARG A 220 -33.74 -1.85 -26.06
N ALA A 221 -33.22 -0.63 -25.92
CA ALA A 221 -33.88 0.59 -26.37
C ALA A 221 -34.28 0.54 -27.86
N ARG A 222 -33.41 0.01 -28.74
CA ARG A 222 -33.73 -0.18 -30.17
C ARG A 222 -34.86 -1.18 -30.41
N ARG A 223 -34.89 -2.27 -29.62
CA ARG A 223 -35.94 -3.31 -29.71
C ARG A 223 -37.28 -2.78 -29.20
N LEU A 224 -37.26 -1.96 -28.14
CA LEU A 224 -38.45 -1.33 -27.56
C LEU A 224 -38.95 -0.16 -28.43
N ALA A 225 -38.08 0.55 -29.13
CA ALA A 225 -38.48 1.53 -30.15
C ALA A 225 -39.25 0.87 -31.31
N ALA A 226 -38.83 -0.33 -31.73
CA ALA A 226 -39.57 -1.13 -32.70
C ALA A 226 -40.92 -1.63 -32.14
N LEU A 227 -40.98 -2.04 -30.87
CA LEU A 227 -42.25 -2.43 -30.22
C LEU A 227 -43.18 -1.23 -29.96
N ARG A 228 -42.63 -0.03 -29.76
CA ARG A 228 -43.39 1.22 -29.65
C ARG A 228 -44.04 1.60 -30.98
N LEU A 229 -43.38 1.35 -32.11
CA LEU A 229 -43.99 1.46 -33.44
C LEU A 229 -45.18 0.50 -33.63
N VAL A 230 -45.30 -0.53 -32.79
CA VAL A 230 -46.41 -1.51 -32.76
C VAL A 230 -47.43 -1.19 -31.64
N GLY A 231 -47.25 -0.11 -30.88
CA GLY A 231 -48.28 0.43 -29.95
C GLY A 231 -48.11 0.15 -28.45
N LEU A 232 -46.97 -0.40 -28.00
CA LEU A 232 -46.72 -0.67 -26.57
C LEU A 232 -46.51 0.62 -25.73
N SER A 233 -47.08 0.65 -24.52
CA SER A 233 -46.97 1.77 -23.57
C SER A 233 -45.52 1.97 -23.07
N VAL A 234 -45.13 3.23 -22.85
CA VAL A 234 -43.79 3.62 -22.36
C VAL A 234 -43.54 3.10 -20.93
N LYS A 235 -44.57 3.04 -20.09
CA LYS A 235 -44.44 2.60 -18.70
C LYS A 235 -44.14 1.10 -18.60
N ASP A 236 -44.76 0.28 -19.45
CA ASP A 236 -44.59 -1.18 -19.40
C ASP A 236 -43.28 -1.63 -20.05
N THR A 237 -42.85 -0.95 -21.11
CA THR A 237 -41.52 -1.17 -21.71
C THR A 237 -40.38 -0.81 -20.75
N LEU A 238 -40.51 0.26 -19.97
CA LEU A 238 -39.54 0.63 -18.93
C LEU A 238 -39.50 -0.40 -17.78
N ARG A 239 -40.65 -0.93 -17.35
CA ARG A 239 -40.74 -1.93 -16.26
C ARG A 239 -40.12 -3.27 -16.64
N VAL A 240 -40.38 -3.76 -17.85
CA VAL A 240 -39.79 -5.02 -18.34
C VAL A 240 -38.27 -4.89 -18.50
N ASN A 241 -37.81 -3.78 -19.08
CA ASN A 241 -36.38 -3.53 -19.26
C ASN A 241 -35.62 -3.42 -17.92
N ALA A 242 -36.24 -2.72 -16.95
CA ALA A 242 -35.74 -2.62 -15.59
C ALA A 242 -35.65 -4.01 -14.93
N GLY A 243 -36.71 -4.82 -15.03
CA GLY A 243 -36.75 -6.15 -14.42
C GLY A 243 -35.67 -7.10 -14.95
N GLU A 244 -35.44 -7.12 -16.26
CA GLU A 244 -34.41 -8.00 -16.84
C GLU A 244 -32.97 -7.53 -16.55
N THR A 245 -32.74 -6.21 -16.51
CA THR A 245 -31.42 -5.63 -16.22
C THR A 245 -31.06 -5.84 -14.75
N VAL A 246 -32.02 -5.62 -13.85
CA VAL A 246 -31.88 -5.90 -12.42
C VAL A 246 -31.64 -7.39 -12.18
N ALA A 247 -32.34 -8.27 -12.90
CA ALA A 247 -32.13 -9.72 -12.77
C ALA A 247 -30.71 -10.17 -13.16
N ALA A 248 -30.20 -9.67 -14.29
CA ALA A 248 -28.84 -9.97 -14.74
C ALA A 248 -27.78 -9.41 -13.78
N ALA A 249 -27.97 -8.16 -13.32
CA ALA A 249 -27.07 -7.53 -12.36
C ALA A 249 -27.10 -8.23 -11.00
N PHE A 250 -28.27 -8.65 -10.53
CA PHE A 250 -28.43 -9.39 -9.28
C PHE A 250 -27.78 -10.76 -9.34
N LEU A 251 -28.01 -11.54 -10.41
CA LEU A 251 -27.31 -12.81 -10.62
C LEU A 251 -25.79 -12.60 -10.68
N GLY A 252 -25.34 -11.57 -11.39
CA GLY A 252 -23.94 -11.19 -11.44
C GLY A 252 -23.40 -10.87 -10.04
N ALA A 253 -24.12 -10.08 -9.24
CA ALA A 253 -23.71 -9.73 -7.89
C ALA A 253 -23.61 -10.97 -6.98
N VAL A 254 -24.56 -11.90 -7.07
CA VAL A 254 -24.49 -13.18 -6.33
C VAL A 254 -23.24 -13.98 -6.75
N PHE A 255 -23.01 -14.16 -8.05
CA PHE A 255 -21.81 -14.86 -8.53
C PHE A 255 -20.51 -14.13 -8.16
N GLY A 256 -20.52 -12.80 -8.11
CA GLY A 256 -19.39 -11.98 -7.68
C GLY A 256 -19.05 -12.18 -6.22
N VAL A 257 -20.06 -12.20 -5.33
CA VAL A 257 -19.87 -12.48 -3.90
C VAL A 257 -19.36 -13.91 -3.68
N VAL A 258 -19.95 -14.90 -4.36
CA VAL A 258 -19.49 -16.30 -4.25
C VAL A 258 -18.05 -16.44 -4.77
N GLY A 259 -17.74 -15.83 -5.92
CA GLY A 259 -16.39 -15.81 -6.47
C GLY A 259 -15.38 -15.14 -5.55
N TYR A 260 -15.76 -14.04 -4.91
CA TYR A 260 -14.95 -13.37 -3.91
C TYR A 260 -14.68 -14.26 -2.69
N LEU A 261 -15.68 -14.96 -2.15
CA LEU A 261 -15.48 -15.87 -1.02
C LEU A 261 -14.46 -16.97 -1.34
N GLY A 262 -14.53 -17.56 -2.54
CA GLY A 262 -13.54 -18.52 -3.01
C GLY A 262 -12.14 -17.91 -3.18
N PHE A 263 -12.07 -16.68 -3.71
CA PHE A 263 -10.81 -15.96 -3.84
C PHE A 263 -10.19 -15.60 -2.47
N ASN A 264 -11.01 -15.17 -1.51
CA ASN A 264 -10.60 -14.87 -0.14
C ASN A 264 -10.02 -16.12 0.56
N GLU A 265 -10.63 -17.29 0.38
CA GLU A 265 -10.13 -18.54 0.98
C GLU A 265 -8.73 -18.91 0.47
N VAL A 266 -8.43 -18.62 -0.80
CA VAL A 266 -7.11 -18.85 -1.39
C VAL A 266 -6.13 -17.76 -0.95
N MET A 267 -6.54 -16.49 -0.99
CA MET A 267 -5.68 -15.36 -0.61
C MET A 267 -5.36 -15.35 0.89
N ALA A 268 -6.26 -15.80 1.76
CA ALA A 268 -5.99 -15.91 3.19
C ALA A 268 -4.93 -16.98 3.54
N ARG A 269 -4.63 -17.90 2.61
CA ARG A 269 -3.58 -18.92 2.77
C ARG A 269 -2.23 -18.49 2.20
N ILE A 270 -2.25 -17.73 1.10
CA ILE A 270 -1.04 -17.19 0.46
C ILE A 270 -0.58 -15.91 1.17
N GLY A 271 -1.55 -15.14 1.70
CA GLY A 271 -1.38 -13.82 2.28
C GLY A 271 -0.98 -12.74 1.28
N LEU A 272 -0.93 -11.52 1.80
CA LEU A 272 -0.19 -10.44 1.19
C LEU A 272 1.12 -10.28 1.96
N PRO A 273 2.22 -9.87 1.32
CA PRO A 273 3.44 -9.53 2.04
C PRO A 273 3.15 -8.54 3.18
N GLY A 274 3.54 -8.89 4.39
CA GLY A 274 3.27 -8.14 5.62
C GLY A 274 1.86 -8.28 6.18
N LEU A 275 0.87 -8.82 5.45
CA LEU A 275 -0.51 -8.94 5.92
C LEU A 275 -1.10 -10.32 5.60
N HIS A 276 -1.15 -11.16 6.64
CA HIS A 276 -1.84 -12.45 6.59
C HIS A 276 -3.05 -12.42 7.51
N TRP A 277 -4.17 -12.99 7.07
CA TRP A 277 -5.42 -12.97 7.81
C TRP A 277 -6.05 -14.36 7.88
N TYR A 278 -6.97 -14.55 8.83
CA TYR A 278 -7.76 -15.77 8.87
C TYR A 278 -8.89 -15.68 7.83
N PRO A 279 -9.25 -16.77 7.13
CA PRO A 279 -10.30 -16.72 6.11
C PRO A 279 -11.65 -16.18 6.62
N ALA A 280 -11.92 -16.30 7.93
CA ALA A 280 -13.09 -15.75 8.58
C ALA A 280 -13.14 -14.21 8.59
N ASP A 281 -11.98 -13.54 8.65
CA ASP A 281 -11.87 -12.08 8.74
C ASP A 281 -12.15 -11.39 7.41
N GLY A 282 -11.85 -12.08 6.31
CA GLY A 282 -12.16 -11.63 4.96
C GLY A 282 -13.60 -11.92 4.54
N ARG A 283 -14.49 -12.38 5.44
CA ARG A 283 -15.90 -12.56 5.07
C ARG A 283 -16.58 -11.19 4.98
N PRO A 284 -17.30 -10.90 3.88
CA PRO A 284 -17.95 -9.61 3.73
C PRO A 284 -19.03 -9.45 4.81
N GLY A 285 -18.93 -8.36 5.57
CA GLY A 285 -19.93 -8.02 6.59
C GLY A 285 -21.31 -7.80 5.99
N THR A 286 -22.33 -7.74 6.84
CA THR A 286 -23.73 -7.52 6.40
C THR A 286 -23.90 -6.22 5.62
N ALA A 287 -23.20 -5.15 6.02
CA ALA A 287 -23.17 -3.88 5.29
C ALA A 287 -22.53 -4.03 3.91
N THR A 288 -21.38 -4.70 3.80
CA THR A 288 -20.71 -4.96 2.52
C THR A 288 -21.57 -5.80 1.58
N LEU A 289 -22.22 -6.85 2.10
CA LEU A 289 -23.17 -7.66 1.35
C LEU A 289 -24.36 -6.83 0.86
N ALA A 290 -24.92 -5.96 1.72
CA ALA A 290 -26.01 -5.07 1.34
C ALA A 290 -25.56 -4.10 0.23
N VAL A 291 -24.38 -3.50 0.34
CA VAL A 291 -23.81 -2.66 -0.72
C VAL A 291 -23.66 -3.48 -2.01
N CYS A 292 -22.98 -4.62 -1.99
CA CYS A 292 -22.78 -5.44 -3.19
C CYS A 292 -24.09 -5.90 -3.85
N LEU A 293 -25.07 -6.38 -3.07
CA LEU A 293 -26.31 -6.97 -3.57
C LEU A 293 -27.41 -5.95 -3.88
N VAL A 294 -27.38 -4.75 -3.29
CA VAL A 294 -28.39 -3.70 -3.50
C VAL A 294 -27.86 -2.59 -4.41
N PHE A 295 -26.64 -2.09 -4.17
CA PHE A 295 -26.07 -0.98 -4.93
C PHE A 295 -25.88 -1.35 -6.40
N CYS A 296 -25.33 -2.54 -6.69
CA CYS A 296 -25.08 -2.95 -8.08
C CYS A 296 -26.39 -3.04 -8.89
N PRO A 297 -27.45 -3.73 -8.42
CA PRO A 297 -28.74 -3.73 -9.12
C PRO A 297 -29.42 -2.35 -9.16
N ALA A 298 -29.30 -1.54 -8.10
CA ALA A 298 -29.84 -0.18 -8.08
C ALA A 298 -29.16 0.74 -9.10
N LEU A 299 -27.84 0.66 -9.23
CA LEU A 299 -27.06 1.37 -10.23
C LEU A 299 -27.46 0.94 -11.65
N ALA A 300 -27.58 -0.37 -11.88
CA ALA A 300 -28.04 -0.92 -13.15
C ALA A 300 -29.47 -0.46 -13.49
N TRP A 301 -30.35 -0.39 -12.50
CA TRP A 301 -31.70 0.15 -12.64
C TRP A 301 -31.71 1.64 -12.98
N PHE A 302 -30.91 2.45 -12.29
CA PHE A 302 -30.83 3.90 -12.49
C PHE A 302 -30.30 4.24 -13.89
N ILE A 303 -29.18 3.63 -14.27
CA ILE A 303 -28.56 3.82 -15.60
C ILE A 303 -29.49 3.30 -16.70
N GLY A 304 -30.08 2.11 -16.50
CA GLY A 304 -31.04 1.53 -17.42
C GLY A 304 -32.25 2.45 -17.63
N ARG A 305 -32.75 3.07 -16.56
CA ARG A 305 -33.87 4.02 -16.60
C ARG A 305 -33.50 5.32 -17.32
N GLN A 306 -32.32 5.89 -17.07
CA GLN A 306 -31.91 7.14 -17.70
C GLN A 306 -31.70 6.98 -19.20
N SER A 307 -30.96 5.94 -19.60
CA SER A 307 -30.72 5.59 -21.00
C SER A 307 -32.03 5.32 -21.77
N SER A 308 -32.93 4.53 -21.18
CA SER A 308 -34.21 4.21 -21.81
C SER A 308 -35.16 5.41 -21.88
N ARG A 309 -35.11 6.33 -20.91
CA ARG A 309 -35.87 7.57 -20.93
C ARG A 309 -35.42 8.50 -22.07
N GLU A 310 -34.11 8.67 -22.28
CA GLU A 310 -33.59 9.46 -23.39
C GLU A 310 -34.00 8.89 -24.75
N ALA A 311 -33.88 7.56 -24.91
CA ALA A 311 -34.30 6.87 -26.14
C ALA A 311 -35.82 6.92 -26.38
N ALA A 312 -36.63 6.89 -25.31
CA ALA A 312 -38.09 7.01 -25.41
C ALA A 312 -38.54 8.45 -25.73
N LEU A 313 -37.84 9.47 -25.24
CA LEU A 313 -38.18 10.87 -25.47
C LEU A 313 -37.80 11.38 -26.87
N THR A 314 -36.78 10.79 -27.51
CA THR A 314 -36.30 11.22 -28.85
C THR A 314 -36.21 10.08 -29.87
N PRO A 315 -37.34 9.45 -30.26
CA PRO A 315 -37.35 8.26 -31.12
C PRO A 315 -36.74 8.48 -32.52
N LEU A 316 -36.78 9.71 -33.06
CA LEU A 316 -36.24 10.05 -34.38
C LEU A 316 -34.71 10.23 -34.39
N ASN A 317 -34.11 10.66 -33.27
CA ASN A 317 -32.65 10.79 -33.10
C ASN A 317 -31.95 9.44 -32.85
N VAL A 318 -32.70 8.37 -32.61
CA VAL A 318 -32.16 7.00 -32.49
C VAL A 318 -32.00 6.34 -33.87
N ARG A 319 -32.76 6.77 -34.88
CA ARG A 319 -32.67 6.28 -36.26
C ARG A 319 -31.71 7.09 -37.13
N ARG A 320 -31.63 8.41 -36.95
CA ARG A 320 -30.50 9.19 -37.46
C ARG A 320 -29.36 8.97 -36.50
N THR A 321 -28.25 8.38 -36.93
CA THR A 321 -26.97 8.45 -36.22
C THR A 321 -26.62 9.93 -36.01
N ALA A 322 -27.17 10.52 -34.94
CA ALA A 322 -27.03 11.94 -34.66
C ALA A 322 -25.54 12.21 -34.45
N GLN A 323 -24.97 13.03 -35.32
CA GLN A 323 -23.58 13.51 -35.20
C GLN A 323 -23.39 14.04 -33.78
N ARG A 324 -22.64 13.30 -32.94
CA ARG A 324 -22.30 13.77 -31.59
C ARG A 324 -21.48 15.05 -31.74
N LYS A 325 -21.83 16.09 -30.97
CA LYS A 325 -21.09 17.36 -30.96
C LYS A 325 -19.59 17.10 -30.78
N PRO A 326 -18.72 17.81 -31.53
CA PRO A 326 -17.27 17.64 -31.42
C PRO A 326 -16.81 17.94 -29.98
N PRO A 327 -15.78 17.23 -29.47
CA PRO A 327 -15.27 17.45 -28.12
C PRO A 327 -14.77 18.89 -27.97
N ARG A 328 -15.10 19.54 -26.85
CA ARG A 328 -14.64 20.91 -26.53
C ARG A 328 -13.12 20.91 -26.35
N GLN A 329 -12.42 21.80 -27.08
CA GLN A 329 -10.95 21.89 -27.09
C GLN A 329 -10.34 22.49 -25.82
N TYR A 330 -11.14 23.15 -24.97
CA TYR A 330 -10.65 23.79 -23.74
C TYR A 330 -9.96 22.83 -22.77
N GLY A 331 -10.25 21.52 -22.85
CA GLY A 331 -9.62 20.49 -22.03
C GLY A 331 -8.11 20.37 -22.19
N THR A 332 -7.57 20.62 -23.38
CA THR A 332 -6.11 20.58 -23.61
C THR A 332 -5.38 21.76 -22.96
N LEU A 333 -6.09 22.87 -22.70
CA LEU A 333 -5.52 24.05 -22.07
C LEU A 333 -5.09 23.76 -20.62
N LEU A 334 -5.75 22.80 -19.96
CA LEU A 334 -5.45 22.39 -18.58
C LEU A 334 -4.16 21.53 -18.49
N LEU A 335 -3.80 20.85 -19.59
CA LEU A 335 -2.62 19.97 -19.67
C LEU A 335 -1.31 20.76 -19.72
N VAL A 336 -1.34 21.95 -20.34
CA VAL A 336 -0.17 22.83 -20.53
C VAL A 336 0.45 23.34 -19.21
N PRO A 337 -0.32 23.94 -18.27
CA PRO A 337 0.25 24.39 -16.99
C PRO A 337 0.76 23.24 -16.12
N GLY A 338 0.07 22.09 -16.09
CA GLY A 338 0.49 20.92 -15.32
C GLY A 338 1.83 20.35 -15.80
N LEU A 339 1.96 20.10 -17.11
CA LEU A 339 3.23 19.70 -17.73
C LEU A 339 4.33 20.76 -17.59
N GLY A 340 3.97 22.04 -17.64
CA GLY A 340 4.92 23.14 -17.50
C GLY A 340 5.57 23.20 -16.11
N VAL A 341 4.78 22.99 -15.05
CA VAL A 341 5.28 22.95 -13.67
C VAL A 341 6.12 21.71 -13.42
N ILE A 342 5.62 20.53 -13.81
CA ILE A 342 6.33 19.25 -13.62
C ILE A 342 7.65 19.25 -14.43
N GLY A 343 7.58 19.61 -15.72
CA GLY A 343 8.75 19.66 -16.59
C GLY A 343 9.75 20.75 -16.17
N GLY A 344 9.28 21.87 -15.62
CA GLY A 344 10.11 22.92 -15.05
C GLY A 344 10.92 22.43 -13.84
N TYR A 345 10.28 21.74 -12.90
CA TYR A 345 10.95 21.13 -11.75
C TYR A 345 11.94 20.04 -12.16
N SER A 346 11.58 19.15 -13.08
CA SER A 346 12.48 18.12 -13.60
C SER A 346 13.69 18.72 -14.32
N ALA A 347 13.50 19.80 -15.09
CA ALA A 347 14.59 20.50 -15.76
C ALA A 347 15.53 21.22 -14.79
N LEU A 348 14.99 21.85 -13.73
CA LEU A 348 15.78 22.51 -12.69
C LEU A 348 16.69 21.52 -11.94
N SER A 349 16.18 20.32 -11.64
CA SER A 349 16.97 19.25 -11.02
C SER A 349 18.09 18.74 -11.93
N VAL A 350 17.85 18.55 -13.24
CA VAL A 350 18.91 18.17 -14.20
C VAL A 350 20.00 19.25 -14.29
N LEU A 351 19.65 20.50 -14.04
CA LEU A 351 20.59 21.62 -13.98
C LEU A 351 21.34 21.73 -12.63
N GLY A 352 21.16 20.78 -11.71
CA GLY A 352 21.84 20.74 -10.41
C GLY A 352 21.37 21.82 -9.43
N ARG A 353 20.19 22.40 -9.65
CA ARG A 353 19.53 23.30 -8.69
C ARG A 353 18.38 22.54 -8.06
N ASP A 354 18.62 21.97 -6.88
CA ASP A 354 17.60 21.22 -6.16
C ASP A 354 16.63 22.20 -5.48
N PRO A 355 15.35 22.26 -5.90
CA PRO A 355 14.35 23.13 -5.29
C PRO A 355 13.79 22.56 -3.97
N SER A 356 14.53 21.68 -3.31
CA SER A 356 14.14 21.00 -2.05
C SER A 356 14.00 22.01 -0.90
N GLY A 357 12.93 21.88 -0.10
CA GLY A 357 12.77 22.57 1.18
C GLY A 357 11.87 23.82 1.22
N GLY A 358 11.29 24.26 0.09
CA GLY A 358 10.35 25.41 0.10
C GLY A 358 8.90 25.01 0.41
N SER A 359 8.22 25.71 1.32
CA SER A 359 6.77 25.47 1.62
C SER A 359 5.85 25.54 0.39
N ALA A 360 6.28 26.23 -0.66
CA ALA A 360 5.57 26.31 -1.93
C ALA A 360 5.55 24.98 -2.71
N SER A 361 6.59 24.13 -2.61
CA SER A 361 6.65 22.85 -3.35
C SER A 361 5.63 21.83 -2.81
N ALA A 362 5.33 21.87 -1.51
CA ALA A 362 4.33 21.04 -0.85
C ALA A 362 2.90 21.23 -1.39
N VAL A 363 2.59 22.39 -1.97
CA VAL A 363 1.26 22.68 -2.57
C VAL A 363 1.31 22.62 -4.10
N LEU A 364 2.40 23.09 -4.71
CA LEU A 364 2.53 23.18 -6.17
C LEU A 364 2.56 21.80 -6.85
N ILE A 365 3.24 20.81 -6.25
CA ILE A 365 3.38 19.48 -6.86
C ILE A 365 2.07 18.70 -6.85
N PRO A 366 1.36 18.54 -5.70
CA PRO A 366 0.03 17.93 -5.71
C PRO A 366 -0.95 18.65 -6.64
N GLY A 367 -0.90 19.99 -6.68
CA GLY A 367 -1.67 20.81 -7.61
C GLY A 367 -1.38 20.49 -9.08
N ALA A 368 -0.10 20.40 -9.46
CA ALA A 368 0.33 20.08 -10.82
C ALA A 368 -0.03 18.64 -11.23
N VAL A 369 0.06 17.68 -10.30
CA VAL A 369 -0.34 16.28 -10.50
C VAL A 369 -1.85 16.17 -10.78
N LEU A 370 -2.67 16.86 -9.99
CA LEU A 370 -4.13 16.89 -10.18
C LEU A 370 -4.51 17.58 -11.50
N LEU A 371 -3.84 18.69 -11.82
CA LEU A 371 -4.09 19.45 -13.05
C LEU A 371 -3.72 18.63 -14.30
N THR A 372 -2.61 17.88 -14.23
CA THR A 372 -2.17 16.98 -15.30
C THR A 372 -3.14 15.82 -15.48
N GLY A 373 -3.59 15.19 -14.39
CA GLY A 373 -4.62 14.14 -14.44
C GLY A 373 -5.94 14.62 -15.05
N ALA A 374 -6.43 15.79 -14.62
CA ALA A 374 -7.60 16.42 -15.22
C ALA A 374 -7.37 16.79 -16.70
N GLY A 375 -6.16 17.25 -17.04
CA GLY A 375 -5.74 17.52 -18.41
C GLY A 375 -5.76 16.26 -19.28
N LEU A 376 -5.31 15.11 -18.80
CA LEU A 376 -5.44 13.83 -19.51
C LEU A 376 -6.91 13.47 -19.77
N VAL A 377 -7.79 13.67 -18.78
CA VAL A 377 -9.22 13.36 -18.92
C VAL A 377 -9.87 14.20 -20.01
N PHE A 378 -9.68 15.51 -19.97
CA PHE A 378 -10.33 16.43 -20.90
C PHE A 378 -9.57 16.61 -22.22
N GLY A 379 -8.27 16.33 -22.24
CA GLY A 379 -7.37 16.50 -23.38
C GLY A 379 -7.28 15.29 -24.31
N LEU A 380 -7.56 14.07 -23.85
CA LEU A 380 -7.39 12.87 -24.68
C LEU A 380 -8.26 12.91 -25.94
N ALA A 381 -9.53 13.32 -25.83
CA ALA A 381 -10.45 13.37 -26.97
C ALA A 381 -10.06 14.41 -28.05
N PRO A 382 -9.75 15.67 -27.72
CA PRO A 382 -9.24 16.63 -28.70
C PRO A 382 -7.85 16.26 -29.27
N VAL A 383 -6.93 15.69 -28.48
CA VAL A 383 -5.60 15.27 -28.96
C VAL A 383 -5.71 14.11 -29.94
N THR A 384 -6.50 13.09 -29.61
CA THR A 384 -6.71 11.93 -30.50
C THR A 384 -7.39 12.32 -31.81
N THR A 385 -8.38 13.22 -31.77
CA THR A 385 -9.03 13.75 -32.99
C THR A 385 -8.13 14.67 -33.83
N TRP A 386 -7.22 15.42 -33.20
CA TRP A 386 -6.19 16.17 -33.91
C TRP A 386 -5.18 15.25 -34.60
N LEU A 387 -4.70 14.23 -33.89
CA LEU A 387 -3.73 13.27 -34.42
C LEU A 387 -4.34 12.43 -35.55
N ALA A 388 -5.59 11.99 -35.40
CA ALA A 388 -6.32 11.26 -36.44
C ALA A 388 -6.42 12.07 -37.73
N ARG A 389 -6.75 13.38 -37.65
CA ARG A 389 -6.77 14.29 -38.80
C ARG A 389 -5.42 14.44 -39.49
N ARG A 390 -4.35 14.60 -38.70
CA ARG A 390 -2.98 14.74 -39.23
C ARG A 390 -2.49 13.45 -39.90
N LEU A 391 -2.80 12.29 -39.34
CA LEU A 391 -2.41 10.99 -39.90
C LEU A 391 -3.27 10.60 -41.11
N ALA A 392 -4.57 10.94 -41.12
CA ALA A 392 -5.46 10.71 -42.25
C ALA A 392 -4.95 11.37 -43.55
N GLY A 393 -4.31 12.53 -43.44
CA GLY A 393 -3.72 13.25 -44.57
C GLY A 393 -2.34 12.74 -45.02
N ARG A 394 -1.64 11.94 -44.21
CA ARG A 394 -0.27 11.48 -44.48
C ARG A 394 -0.15 10.00 -44.85
N VAL A 395 -1.05 9.16 -44.36
CA VAL A 395 -0.95 7.71 -44.51
C VAL A 395 -1.55 7.25 -45.85
N ARG A 396 -0.74 6.57 -46.68
CA ARG A 396 -1.14 6.05 -48.01
C ARG A 396 -1.89 4.70 -47.97
N SER A 397 -1.92 4.02 -46.82
CA SER A 397 -2.57 2.71 -46.72
C SER A 397 -4.07 2.82 -46.40
N LEU A 398 -4.90 2.28 -47.30
CA LEU A 398 -6.36 2.16 -47.21
C LEU A 398 -6.92 1.77 -45.82
N PRO A 399 -6.42 0.74 -45.11
CA PRO A 399 -6.97 0.36 -43.80
C PRO A 399 -6.77 1.42 -42.72
N LEU A 400 -5.63 2.09 -42.71
CA LEU A 400 -5.35 3.18 -41.76
C LEU A 400 -6.15 4.43 -42.09
N THR A 401 -6.28 4.81 -43.37
CA THR A 401 -7.08 5.97 -43.76
C THR A 401 -8.55 5.78 -43.40
N LEU A 402 -9.10 4.58 -43.60
CA LEU A 402 -10.46 4.22 -43.17
C LEU A 402 -10.62 4.26 -41.65
N ALA A 403 -9.64 3.76 -40.89
CA ALA A 403 -9.66 3.83 -39.43
C ALA A 403 -9.65 5.29 -38.93
N MET A 404 -8.81 6.14 -39.52
CA MET A 404 -8.65 7.55 -39.11
C MET A 404 -9.88 8.39 -39.42
N ARG A 405 -10.42 8.30 -40.65
CA ARG A 405 -11.66 8.99 -41.04
C ARG A 405 -12.85 8.55 -40.19
N ARG A 406 -12.89 7.29 -39.74
CA ARG A 406 -13.92 6.81 -38.81
C ARG A 406 -13.74 7.33 -37.39
N ALA A 407 -12.49 7.45 -36.92
CA ALA A 407 -12.19 8.02 -35.60
C ALA A 407 -12.61 9.50 -35.52
N GLU A 408 -12.54 10.25 -36.63
CA GLU A 408 -13.03 11.64 -36.71
C GLU A 408 -14.55 11.76 -36.53
N VAL A 409 -15.33 10.84 -37.11
CA VAL A 409 -16.79 10.94 -37.15
C VAL A 409 -17.45 10.42 -35.86
N GLU A 410 -16.84 9.47 -35.15
CA GLU A 410 -17.41 8.87 -33.92
C GLU A 410 -16.43 8.75 -32.73
N PRO A 411 -16.00 9.88 -32.14
CA PRO A 411 -15.07 9.86 -31.01
C PRO A 411 -15.70 9.36 -29.68
N GLY A 412 -17.00 9.58 -29.46
CA GLY A 412 -17.53 9.75 -28.08
C GLY A 412 -17.54 8.56 -27.10
N SER A 413 -17.87 7.33 -27.49
CA SER A 413 -18.06 6.24 -26.50
C SER A 413 -16.81 5.43 -26.15
N ALA A 414 -15.94 5.11 -27.11
CA ALA A 414 -14.68 4.40 -26.82
C ALA A 414 -13.69 5.31 -26.09
N LEU A 415 -13.64 6.60 -26.44
CA LEU A 415 -12.70 7.51 -25.80
C LEU A 415 -12.97 7.63 -24.29
N ARG A 416 -14.22 7.55 -23.82
CA ARG A 416 -14.50 7.57 -22.37
C ARG A 416 -13.87 6.40 -21.62
N VAL A 417 -13.96 5.19 -22.18
CA VAL A 417 -13.39 3.99 -21.56
C VAL A 417 -11.86 4.01 -21.66
N VAL A 418 -11.32 4.47 -22.78
CA VAL A 418 -9.87 4.70 -22.93
C VAL A 418 -9.39 5.74 -21.90
N THR A 419 -10.10 6.85 -21.73
CA THR A 419 -9.76 7.89 -20.74
C THR A 419 -9.71 7.34 -19.32
N GLY A 420 -10.66 6.47 -18.93
CA GLY A 420 -10.65 5.83 -17.62
C GLY A 420 -9.42 4.94 -17.41
N LEU A 421 -9.04 4.17 -18.44
CA LEU A 421 -7.86 3.31 -18.38
C LEU A 421 -6.54 4.09 -18.38
N VAL A 422 -6.49 5.19 -19.13
CA VAL A 422 -5.37 6.14 -19.18
C VAL A 422 -5.17 6.79 -17.81
N LEU A 423 -6.25 7.23 -17.17
CA LEU A 423 -6.20 7.79 -15.81
C LEU A 423 -5.73 6.74 -14.79
N LEU A 424 -6.10 5.47 -14.98
CA LEU A 424 -5.67 4.39 -14.12
C LEU A 424 -4.17 4.13 -14.21
N VAL A 425 -3.62 4.10 -15.42
CA VAL A 425 -2.17 3.94 -15.64
C VAL A 425 -1.39 5.16 -15.11
N TYR A 426 -1.96 6.37 -15.25
CA TYR A 426 -1.40 7.57 -14.62
C TYR A 426 -1.42 7.49 -13.08
N ALA A 427 -2.50 7.03 -12.47
CA ALA A 427 -2.55 6.84 -11.01
C ALA A 427 -1.59 5.73 -10.52
N ALA A 428 -1.45 4.64 -11.29
CA ALA A 428 -0.54 3.56 -10.97
C ALA A 428 0.94 4.00 -10.99
N SER A 429 1.33 4.85 -11.95
CA SER A 429 2.68 5.43 -11.98
C SER A 429 2.97 6.35 -10.80
N LEU A 430 2.00 7.20 -10.39
CA LEU A 430 2.15 7.99 -9.16
C LEU A 430 2.34 7.11 -7.91
N THR A 431 1.56 6.03 -7.82
CA THR A 431 1.65 5.09 -6.71
C THR A 431 3.01 4.40 -6.68
N GLN A 432 3.57 4.09 -7.84
CA GLN A 432 4.92 3.53 -7.95
C GLN A 432 5.99 4.47 -7.40
N GLY A 433 5.88 5.78 -7.66
CA GLY A 433 6.79 6.78 -7.08
C GLY A 433 6.79 6.78 -5.56
N VAL A 434 5.60 6.66 -4.97
CA VAL A 434 5.45 6.47 -3.52
C VAL A 434 6.16 5.18 -3.09
N LEU A 435 5.93 4.04 -3.77
CA LEU A 435 6.61 2.78 -3.44
C LEU A 435 8.14 2.86 -3.53
N VAL A 436 8.67 3.63 -4.48
CA VAL A 436 10.12 3.85 -4.64
C VAL A 436 10.68 4.71 -3.52
N GLU A 437 9.98 5.77 -3.12
CA GLU A 437 10.35 6.59 -1.95
C GLU A 437 10.40 5.72 -0.69
N LEU A 438 9.38 4.88 -0.48
CA LEU A 438 9.35 3.92 0.63
C LEU A 438 10.53 2.94 0.60
N ASP A 439 10.93 2.47 -0.58
CA ASP A 439 12.09 1.59 -0.75
C ASP A 439 13.42 2.32 -0.47
N GLN A 440 13.52 3.61 -0.80
CA GLN A 440 14.69 4.43 -0.47
C GLN A 440 14.84 4.68 1.02
N VAL A 441 13.73 4.96 1.72
CA VAL A 441 13.73 5.11 3.19
C VAL A 441 14.12 3.80 3.87
N SER A 442 13.76 2.66 3.29
CA SER A 442 14.04 1.31 3.82
C SER A 442 15.46 0.79 3.51
N ARG A 443 16.07 1.19 2.38
CA ARG A 443 17.40 0.70 1.99
C ARG A 443 18.51 1.33 2.81
N ARG A 444 18.99 0.59 3.81
CA ARG A 444 20.25 0.89 4.50
C ARG A 444 21.42 0.64 3.56
N THR A 445 22.08 1.71 3.13
CA THR A 445 23.32 1.66 2.32
C THR A 445 24.59 1.73 3.18
N ALA A 446 24.44 1.84 4.51
CA ALA A 446 25.56 1.87 5.43
C ALA A 446 26.27 0.49 5.48
N PRO A 447 27.61 0.45 5.46
CA PRO A 447 28.39 -0.78 5.57
C PRO A 447 28.37 -1.38 6.98
N VAL A 448 27.81 -0.64 7.96
CA VAL A 448 27.68 -1.04 9.36
C VAL A 448 26.23 -1.05 9.82
N GLN A 449 25.93 -1.94 10.75
CA GLN A 449 24.65 -2.09 11.43
C GLN A 449 24.86 -1.85 12.92
N GLU A 450 24.01 -1.02 13.50
CA GLU A 450 24.09 -0.64 14.92
C GLU A 450 22.88 -1.20 15.70
N TYR A 451 23.11 -1.56 16.96
CA TYR A 451 22.12 -2.07 17.90
C TYR A 451 22.20 -1.32 19.22
N ALA A 452 21.06 -0.81 19.69
CA ALA A 452 20.91 -0.13 20.96
C ALA A 452 20.28 -1.08 21.99
N LEU A 453 20.87 -1.12 23.18
CA LEU A 453 20.37 -1.86 24.33
C LEU A 453 20.37 -0.95 25.56
N SER A 454 19.29 -0.97 26.35
CA SER A 454 19.27 -0.23 27.61
C SER A 454 20.32 -0.79 28.59
N VAL A 455 21.12 0.07 29.17
CA VAL A 455 22.23 -0.32 30.06
C VAL A 455 21.72 -0.88 31.38
N THR A 456 20.58 -0.38 31.88
CA THR A 456 19.94 -0.86 33.11
C THR A 456 19.30 -2.23 32.95
N ALA A 457 19.09 -2.69 31.72
CA ALA A 457 18.65 -4.04 31.41
C ALA A 457 19.81 -5.08 31.40
N LEU A 458 21.06 -4.65 31.60
CA LEU A 458 22.25 -5.47 31.49
C LEU A 458 23.13 -5.44 32.75
N ASP A 459 23.46 -6.63 33.25
CA ASP A 459 24.44 -6.78 34.34
C ASP A 459 25.86 -6.43 33.85
N ALA A 460 26.75 -6.04 34.78
CA ALA A 460 28.14 -5.71 34.45
C ALA A 460 28.87 -6.84 33.69
N GLN A 461 28.57 -8.10 34.03
CA GLN A 461 29.13 -9.27 33.34
C GLN A 461 28.57 -9.43 31.92
N GLN A 462 27.27 -9.17 31.73
CA GLN A 462 26.64 -9.24 30.42
C GLN A 462 27.20 -8.16 29.49
N ARG A 463 27.35 -6.93 29.98
CA ARG A 463 27.98 -5.82 29.23
C ARG A 463 29.38 -6.15 28.77
N ALA A 464 30.22 -6.70 29.65
CA ALA A 464 31.58 -7.09 29.30
C ALA A 464 31.64 -8.21 28.24
N ARG A 465 30.75 -9.19 28.33
CA ARG A 465 30.65 -10.29 27.34
C ARG A 465 30.11 -9.79 26.00
N LEU A 466 29.15 -8.88 25.99
CA LEU A 466 28.64 -8.27 24.76
C LEU A 466 29.74 -7.50 24.04
N GLY A 467 30.54 -6.69 24.74
CA GLY A 467 31.65 -5.95 24.12
C GLY A 467 32.75 -6.80 23.48
N SER A 468 32.76 -8.11 23.75
CA SER A 468 33.75 -9.07 23.23
C SER A 468 33.11 -10.22 22.45
N ALA A 469 31.81 -10.15 22.14
CA ALA A 469 31.13 -11.20 21.41
C ALA A 469 31.51 -11.17 19.92
N GLU A 470 31.42 -12.34 19.29
CA GLU A 470 31.78 -12.52 17.88
C GLU A 470 30.90 -11.67 16.97
N GLY A 471 31.52 -10.93 16.03
CA GLY A 471 30.83 -10.06 15.08
C GLY A 471 30.72 -8.58 15.49
N ILE A 472 31.04 -8.24 16.73
CA ILE A 472 31.01 -6.85 17.22
C ILE A 472 32.33 -6.15 16.91
N ALA A 473 32.25 -5.09 16.10
CA ALA A 473 33.39 -4.27 15.70
C ALA A 473 33.69 -3.16 16.72
N GLY A 474 32.69 -2.75 17.53
CA GLY A 474 32.85 -1.71 18.53
C GLY A 474 31.65 -1.58 19.45
N GLN A 475 31.86 -0.91 20.58
CA GLN A 475 30.80 -0.57 21.53
C GLN A 475 30.96 0.88 21.99
N ALA A 476 29.84 1.51 22.30
CA ALA A 476 29.79 2.83 22.88
C ALA A 476 28.57 2.97 23.76
N LEU A 477 28.62 3.92 24.69
CA LEU A 477 27.52 4.20 25.59
C LEU A 477 27.02 5.61 25.33
N THR A 478 25.77 5.77 24.96
CA THR A 478 25.12 7.08 24.81
C THR A 478 24.23 7.36 26.01
N THR A 479 24.11 8.60 26.43
CA THR A 479 23.29 9.01 27.57
C THR A 479 22.86 10.46 27.42
N ASP A 480 21.67 10.77 27.89
CA ASP A 480 21.21 12.15 27.98
C ASP A 480 21.55 12.77 29.34
N SER A 481 21.64 14.10 29.37
CA SER A 481 21.80 14.83 30.62
C SER A 481 20.56 14.70 31.50
N TRP A 482 20.76 14.52 32.81
CA TRP A 482 19.68 14.39 33.78
C TRP A 482 18.90 15.71 33.95
N VAL A 483 17.58 15.64 33.82
CA VAL A 483 16.66 16.74 34.11
C VAL A 483 15.68 16.35 35.22
N ARG A 484 15.22 17.34 35.99
CA ARG A 484 14.27 17.12 37.10
C ARG A 484 12.82 16.97 36.63
N SER A 485 12.48 17.59 35.50
CA SER A 485 11.15 17.60 34.88
C SER A 485 11.31 17.40 33.38
N LEU A 486 10.38 16.66 32.76
CA LEU A 486 10.30 16.45 31.32
C LEU A 486 9.55 17.60 30.62
N ASP A 487 9.75 18.84 31.07
CA ASP A 487 9.19 20.01 30.39
C ASP A 487 9.99 20.30 29.12
N GLU A 488 9.28 20.56 28.02
CA GLU A 488 9.83 20.67 26.65
C GLU A 488 10.94 21.74 26.51
N ASP A 489 10.91 22.77 27.38
CA ASP A 489 11.85 23.91 27.42
C ASP A 489 13.11 23.70 28.29
N THR A 490 13.32 22.52 28.87
CA THR A 490 14.50 22.30 29.72
C THR A 490 15.73 21.98 28.85
N PRO A 491 16.83 22.75 28.96
CA PRO A 491 17.99 22.54 28.11
C PRO A 491 18.65 21.19 28.40
N ARG A 492 18.88 20.40 27.35
CA ARG A 492 19.42 19.04 27.43
C ARG A 492 20.53 18.83 26.42
N ILE A 493 21.49 17.98 26.78
CA ILE A 493 22.54 17.54 25.84
C ILE A 493 22.66 16.04 25.85
N THR A 494 23.07 15.48 24.72
CA THR A 494 23.37 14.04 24.59
C THR A 494 24.89 13.85 24.60
N ALA A 495 25.37 12.92 25.43
CA ALA A 495 26.78 12.57 25.53
C ALA A 495 27.04 11.12 25.14
N ALA A 496 28.18 10.87 24.51
CA ALA A 496 28.69 9.52 24.29
C ALA A 496 29.93 9.27 25.14
N VAL A 497 29.92 8.17 25.86
CA VAL A 497 31.05 7.63 26.60
C VAL A 497 31.76 6.62 25.72
N ALA A 498 32.86 7.04 25.11
CA ALA A 498 33.65 6.22 24.20
C ALA A 498 35.11 6.73 24.10
N THR A 499 36.03 5.83 23.75
CA THR A 499 37.40 6.20 23.33
C THR A 499 37.41 6.65 21.87
N CYS A 500 38.48 7.30 21.42
CA CYS A 500 38.65 7.67 20.02
C CYS A 500 38.66 6.44 19.10
N ALA A 501 39.20 5.30 19.56
CA ALA A 501 39.15 4.04 18.82
C ALA A 501 37.71 3.50 18.69
N GLN A 502 36.91 3.61 19.75
CA GLN A 502 35.48 3.25 19.70
C GLN A 502 34.72 4.21 18.78
N LEU A 503 34.93 5.52 18.89
CA LEU A 503 34.30 6.51 18.00
C LEU A 503 34.61 6.26 16.52
N ALA A 504 35.84 5.86 16.19
CA ALA A 504 36.24 5.53 14.82
C ALA A 504 35.46 4.35 14.24
N SER A 505 34.95 3.42 15.07
CA SER A 505 34.14 2.29 14.60
C SER A 505 32.71 2.67 14.17
N PHE A 506 32.19 3.79 14.67
CA PHE A 506 30.85 4.31 14.33
C PHE A 506 30.87 5.41 13.26
N THR A 507 32.05 5.89 12.86
CA THR A 507 32.21 7.06 11.98
C THR A 507 32.92 6.73 10.67
N LYS A 508 32.55 7.42 9.59
CA LYS A 508 33.27 7.42 8.30
C LYS A 508 34.65 8.04 8.46
N SER A 509 34.70 9.14 9.21
CA SER A 509 35.92 9.87 9.53
C SER A 509 35.76 10.64 10.83
N SER A 510 36.86 10.76 11.56
CA SER A 510 36.97 11.57 12.78
C SER A 510 38.28 12.34 12.74
N SER A 511 38.24 13.66 12.93
CA SER A 511 39.44 14.51 13.00
C SER A 511 39.46 15.31 14.31
N GLY A 512 40.66 15.43 14.91
CA GLY A 512 40.84 16.14 16.17
C GLY A 512 40.43 15.36 17.43
N CYS A 513 40.25 14.05 17.35
CA CYS A 513 39.96 13.24 18.53
C CYS A 513 41.22 13.04 19.39
N VAL A 514 41.11 13.34 20.69
CA VAL A 514 42.18 13.18 21.70
C VAL A 514 41.64 12.35 22.85
N ASP A 515 42.24 11.18 23.08
CA ASP A 515 41.82 10.28 24.16
C ASP A 515 42.04 10.91 25.55
N GLY A 516 41.14 10.57 26.48
CA GLY A 516 41.22 11.00 27.88
C GLY A 516 40.73 12.43 28.16
N LYS A 517 40.30 13.19 27.14
CA LYS A 517 39.68 14.51 27.29
C LYS A 517 38.19 14.46 26.94
N VAL A 518 37.41 15.33 27.59
CA VAL A 518 36.04 15.63 27.16
C VAL A 518 36.12 16.52 25.93
N LEU A 519 35.45 16.13 24.84
CA LEU A 519 35.48 16.85 23.56
C LEU A 519 34.06 17.18 23.12
N ARG A 520 33.87 18.34 22.49
CA ARG A 520 32.58 18.69 21.88
C ARG A 520 32.51 18.09 20.49
N VAL A 521 31.43 17.39 20.19
CA VAL A 521 31.25 16.76 18.88
C VAL A 521 30.67 17.80 17.90
N ASP A 522 31.22 17.84 16.70
CA ASP A 522 30.78 18.75 15.62
C ASP A 522 30.51 17.90 14.37
N GLU A 523 29.24 17.73 14.02
CA GLU A 523 28.79 17.01 12.81
C GLU A 523 28.23 18.04 11.81
N PRO A 524 28.93 18.30 10.68
CA PRO A 524 28.59 19.42 9.78
C PRO A 524 27.24 19.28 9.06
N GLU A 525 26.76 18.05 8.88
CA GLU A 525 25.54 17.74 8.11
C GLU A 525 24.27 17.75 8.98
N THR A 526 24.39 17.88 10.30
CA THR A 526 23.27 17.88 11.25
C THR A 526 23.06 19.25 11.90
N LEU A 527 21.81 19.59 12.18
CA LEU A 527 21.48 20.78 12.95
C LEU A 527 22.08 20.65 14.36
N ARG A 528 22.85 21.66 14.78
CA ARG A 528 23.44 21.69 16.12
C ARG A 528 22.36 21.92 17.16
N ASN A 529 22.48 21.22 18.28
CA ASN A 529 21.72 21.55 19.47
C ASN A 529 22.16 22.93 20.02
N GLU A 530 21.24 23.89 20.08
CA GLU A 530 21.52 25.25 20.54
C GLU A 530 21.91 25.31 22.03
N ASP A 531 21.61 24.26 22.80
CA ASP A 531 21.94 24.15 24.23
C ASP A 531 23.40 23.75 24.49
N SER A 532 24.07 23.15 23.49
CA SER A 532 25.46 22.64 23.55
C SER A 532 26.55 23.73 23.52
N GLN A 533 26.27 24.89 24.12
CA GLN A 533 27.18 26.03 24.14
C GLN A 533 28.38 25.77 25.06
N PRO A 534 29.62 26.09 24.64
CA PRO A 534 30.80 25.89 25.47
C PRO A 534 30.68 26.65 26.80
N GLY A 535 31.13 26.03 27.89
CA GLY A 535 31.10 26.61 29.23
C GLY A 535 29.82 26.36 30.02
N ARG A 536 28.74 25.85 29.40
CA ARG A 536 27.57 25.34 30.13
C ARG A 536 27.85 23.97 30.72
N GLY A 537 27.34 23.72 31.92
CA GLY A 537 27.57 22.46 32.63
C GLY A 537 26.28 21.70 32.89
N PHE A 538 26.25 20.43 32.50
CA PHE A 538 25.08 19.57 32.57
C PHE A 538 25.34 18.39 33.52
N PRO A 539 24.38 18.01 34.38
CA PRO A 539 24.52 16.86 35.25
C PRO A 539 24.15 15.56 34.51
N PHE A 540 24.91 14.50 34.73
CA PHE A 540 24.60 13.13 34.32
C PHE A 540 24.41 12.28 35.57
N LEU A 541 23.30 11.55 35.66
CA LEU A 541 22.97 10.71 36.81
C LEU A 541 23.53 9.30 36.57
N LEU A 542 24.32 8.82 37.53
CA LEU A 542 24.84 7.46 37.56
C LEU A 542 23.91 6.53 38.34
N ASP A 543 24.05 5.23 38.07
CA ASP A 543 23.34 4.12 38.71
C ASP A 543 23.49 4.07 40.23
N ASP A 544 24.60 4.56 40.76
CA ASP A 544 24.85 4.70 42.21
C ASP A 544 24.22 5.96 42.84
N GLY A 545 23.46 6.74 42.06
CA GLY A 545 22.78 7.95 42.50
C GLY A 545 23.67 9.21 42.51
N ARG A 546 24.97 9.10 42.19
CA ARG A 546 25.85 10.26 42.06
C ARG A 546 25.58 11.02 40.77
N LYS A 547 25.75 12.34 40.81
CA LYS A 547 25.63 13.21 39.63
C LYS A 547 27.00 13.73 39.25
N ILE A 548 27.45 13.45 38.04
CA ILE A 548 28.68 14.02 37.47
C ILE A 548 28.29 15.23 36.64
N ARG A 549 28.90 16.38 36.93
CA ARG A 549 28.69 17.60 36.15
C ARG A 549 29.75 17.70 35.07
N ILE A 550 29.33 17.66 33.80
CA ILE A 550 30.20 17.80 32.64
C ILE A 550 30.01 19.19 32.04
N VAL A 551 31.12 19.92 31.87
CA VAL A 551 31.13 21.23 31.22
C VAL A 551 31.44 21.02 29.75
N VAL A 552 30.61 21.60 28.87
CA VAL A 552 30.83 21.54 27.42
C VAL A 552 32.14 22.24 27.07
N PRO A 553 33.12 21.54 26.49
CA PRO A 553 34.45 22.07 26.24
C PRO A 553 34.49 22.96 24.99
N GLN A 554 35.55 23.76 24.85
CA GLN A 554 35.83 24.48 23.61
C GLN A 554 36.57 23.62 22.56
N GLU A 555 37.35 22.63 23.02
CA GLU A 555 37.99 21.63 22.16
C GLU A 555 36.94 20.79 21.45
N ARG A 556 37.16 20.49 20.16
CA ARG A 556 36.17 19.84 19.29
C ARG A 556 36.76 18.63 18.58
N VAL A 557 35.90 17.66 18.34
CA VAL A 557 36.12 16.57 17.40
C VAL A 557 35.11 16.72 16.26
N THR A 558 35.60 16.75 15.03
CA THR A 558 34.72 16.75 13.85
C THR A 558 34.49 15.32 13.43
N VAL A 559 33.23 14.91 13.34
CA VAL A 559 32.84 13.55 12.98
C VAL A 559 31.93 13.55 11.77
N ALA A 560 32.05 12.53 10.95
CA ALA A 560 31.07 12.19 9.92
C ALA A 560 30.55 10.78 10.24
N ALA A 561 29.38 10.67 10.85
CA ALA A 561 28.81 9.37 11.22
C ALA A 561 28.21 8.63 10.01
N TRP A 562 28.03 7.31 10.14
CA TRP A 562 27.27 6.54 9.16
C TRP A 562 25.77 6.72 9.40
N GLN A 563 25.11 7.58 8.64
CA GLN A 563 23.67 7.79 8.81
C GLN A 563 22.86 6.56 8.32
N PRO A 564 21.88 6.05 9.09
CA PRO A 564 21.52 6.43 10.47
C PRO A 564 22.45 5.78 11.53
N SER A 565 22.87 6.56 12.54
CA SER A 565 23.75 6.14 13.64
C SER A 565 23.24 6.63 15.00
N ALA A 566 23.51 5.86 16.07
CA ALA A 566 23.29 6.25 17.46
C ALA A 566 24.22 7.39 17.88
N PHE A 567 25.26 7.65 17.05
CA PHE A 567 26.13 8.80 17.22
C PHE A 567 25.63 10.09 16.57
N SER A 568 24.52 10.04 15.83
CA SER A 568 23.94 11.24 15.25
C SER A 568 23.33 12.12 16.34
N GLY A 569 23.68 13.40 16.34
CA GLY A 569 23.15 14.37 17.31
C GLY A 569 23.80 14.31 18.70
N ILE A 570 24.96 13.65 18.85
CA ILE A 570 25.75 13.75 20.10
C ILE A 570 26.36 15.15 20.20
N ASP A 571 26.31 15.73 21.40
CA ASP A 571 26.90 17.02 21.71
C ASP A 571 28.32 16.90 22.29
N VAL A 572 28.56 15.89 23.13
CA VAL A 572 29.81 15.76 23.90
C VAL A 572 30.31 14.32 23.94
N LEU A 573 31.61 14.12 23.70
CA LEU A 573 32.32 12.86 23.92
C LEU A 573 32.98 12.89 25.30
N ILE A 574 32.65 11.91 26.14
CA ILE A 574 33.19 11.72 27.49
C ILE A 574 34.12 10.50 27.46
N PRO A 575 35.38 10.62 27.93
CA PRO A 575 36.28 9.47 27.98
C PRO A 575 35.85 8.51 29.10
N PRO A 576 35.86 7.18 28.90
CA PRO A 576 35.48 6.21 29.93
C PRO A 576 36.27 6.33 31.23
N SER A 577 37.51 6.84 31.17
CA SER A 577 38.37 7.08 32.33
C SER A 577 37.85 8.12 33.32
N LEU A 578 36.88 8.95 32.91
CA LEU A 578 36.27 9.96 33.77
C LEU A 578 35.11 9.41 34.61
N LEU A 579 34.58 8.23 34.25
CA LEU A 579 33.56 7.54 35.03
C LEU A 579 34.22 6.71 36.14
N PRO A 580 33.66 6.71 37.37
CA PRO A 580 34.08 5.79 38.41
C PRO A 580 34.00 4.33 37.92
N PRO A 581 34.98 3.47 38.25
CA PRO A 581 35.01 2.10 37.78
C PRO A 581 33.75 1.34 38.22
N GLY A 582 33.07 0.72 37.26
CA GLY A 582 31.85 -0.06 37.48
C GLY A 582 30.54 0.73 37.44
N THR A 583 30.58 2.05 37.36
CA THR A 583 29.37 2.90 37.29
C THR A 583 28.93 3.16 35.85
N VAL A 584 27.62 3.35 35.68
CA VAL A 584 27.02 3.69 34.39
C VAL A 584 25.91 4.73 34.54
N PRO A 585 25.63 5.53 33.49
CA PRO A 585 24.49 6.43 33.49
C PRO A 585 23.16 5.65 33.59
N VAL A 586 22.20 6.20 34.34
CA VAL A 586 20.87 5.60 34.54
C VAL A 586 20.09 5.53 33.23
N ASP A 587 20.11 6.61 32.45
CA ASP A 587 19.45 6.71 31.14
C ASP A 587 20.43 6.38 30.00
N GLY A 588 21.34 5.44 30.27
CA GLY A 588 22.37 5.02 29.33
C GLY A 588 21.86 3.96 28.35
N THR A 589 22.29 4.08 27.09
CA THR A 589 22.06 3.12 26.02
C THR A 589 23.40 2.59 25.51
N LEU A 590 23.60 1.28 25.57
CA LEU A 590 24.74 0.59 25.00
C LEU A 590 24.49 0.40 23.50
N SER A 591 25.29 1.08 22.68
CA SER A 591 25.29 0.92 21.23
C SER A 591 26.40 -0.03 20.81
N LEU A 592 26.05 -1.08 20.08
CA LEU A 592 26.97 -2.06 19.50
C LEU A 592 27.00 -1.85 17.97
N VAL A 593 28.18 -1.92 17.35
CA VAL A 593 28.32 -1.83 15.89
C VAL A 593 28.88 -3.12 15.31
N THR A 594 28.29 -3.57 14.20
CA THR A 594 28.71 -4.75 13.45
C THR A 594 28.84 -4.42 11.97
N ALA A 595 29.45 -5.33 11.21
CA ALA A 595 29.32 -5.31 9.75
C ALA A 595 27.85 -5.58 9.35
N SER A 596 27.39 -4.99 8.25
CA SER A 596 26.04 -5.17 7.72
C SER A 596 25.81 -6.50 6.99
N ASP A 597 26.78 -7.42 6.97
CA ASP A 597 26.62 -8.68 6.26
C ASP A 597 25.60 -9.60 6.98
N PRO A 598 24.70 -10.29 6.24
CA PRO A 598 23.61 -11.04 6.86
C PRO A 598 24.07 -12.13 7.82
N THR A 599 25.25 -12.70 7.60
CA THR A 599 25.83 -13.75 8.45
C THR A 599 26.27 -13.19 9.79
N THR A 600 27.05 -12.11 9.81
CA THR A 600 27.53 -11.45 11.02
C THR A 600 26.38 -10.85 11.82
N VAL A 601 25.38 -10.27 11.15
CA VAL A 601 24.16 -9.77 11.79
C VAL A 601 23.46 -10.89 12.56
N ARG A 602 23.28 -12.06 11.94
CA ARG A 602 22.63 -13.22 12.58
C ARG A 602 23.45 -13.74 13.76
N THR A 603 24.74 -14.00 13.57
CA THR A 603 25.61 -14.50 14.64
C THR A 603 25.67 -13.53 15.82
N THR A 604 25.66 -12.22 15.56
CA THR A 604 25.65 -11.21 16.62
C THR A 604 24.33 -11.23 17.37
N LEU A 605 23.18 -11.25 16.67
CA LEU A 605 21.87 -11.30 17.33
C LEU A 605 21.68 -12.58 18.15
N ASP A 606 22.16 -13.72 17.66
CA ASP A 606 22.17 -14.98 18.40
C ASP A 606 23.05 -14.88 19.66
N ALA A 607 24.22 -14.27 19.55
CA ALA A 607 25.13 -14.05 20.67
C ALA A 607 24.52 -13.09 21.71
N ILE A 608 23.89 -11.99 21.27
CA ILE A 608 23.17 -11.06 22.15
C ILE A 608 22.04 -11.79 22.87
N GLY A 609 21.24 -12.56 22.15
CA GLY A 609 20.14 -13.34 22.72
C GLY A 609 20.59 -14.38 23.74
N ALA A 610 21.73 -15.02 23.52
CA ALA A 610 22.33 -15.97 24.46
C ALA A 610 22.89 -15.31 25.72
N ILE A 611 23.47 -14.10 25.61
CA ILE A 611 24.07 -13.37 26.74
C ILE A 611 23.01 -12.64 27.57
N ALA A 612 22.08 -11.96 26.90
CA ALA A 612 21.09 -11.06 27.50
C ALA A 612 19.67 -11.34 26.96
N PRO A 613 19.07 -12.50 27.29
CA PRO A 613 17.78 -12.91 26.74
C PRO A 613 16.61 -12.02 27.17
N THR A 614 16.75 -11.19 28.21
CA THR A 614 15.69 -10.29 28.71
C THR A 614 15.87 -8.84 28.26
N ALA A 615 16.98 -8.52 27.59
CA ALA A 615 17.22 -7.20 27.04
C ALA A 615 16.42 -7.01 25.75
N GLU A 616 15.96 -5.77 25.53
CA GLU A 616 15.41 -5.35 24.24
C GLU A 616 16.57 -4.95 23.32
N VAL A 617 16.54 -5.41 22.08
CA VAL A 617 17.54 -5.07 21.08
C VAL A 617 16.90 -4.21 20.01
N GLU A 618 17.22 -2.92 20.02
CA GLU A 618 16.68 -1.97 19.06
C GLU A 618 17.70 -1.75 17.93
N PRO A 619 17.41 -2.15 16.68
CA PRO A 619 18.29 -1.86 15.56
C PRO A 619 18.23 -0.37 15.23
N VAL A 620 19.37 0.31 15.37
CA VAL A 620 19.44 1.77 15.19
C VAL A 620 19.18 2.13 13.74
N GLY A 621 18.27 3.09 13.53
CA GLY A 621 17.87 3.55 12.21
C GLY A 621 16.90 2.62 11.48
N ILE A 622 16.46 1.53 12.13
CA ILE A 622 15.46 0.62 11.60
C ILE A 622 14.30 0.55 12.58
N VAL A 623 13.23 1.26 12.28
CA VAL A 623 11.97 1.08 13.01
C VAL A 623 11.25 -0.11 12.36
N VAL A 624 11.38 -1.29 12.97
CA VAL A 624 10.84 -2.56 12.43
C VAL A 624 9.32 -2.48 12.20
N SER A 625 8.59 -1.81 13.09
CA SER A 625 7.15 -1.56 12.92
C SER A 625 6.87 -0.74 11.67
N SER A 626 7.69 0.29 11.40
CA SER A 626 7.59 1.07 10.17
C SER A 626 7.88 0.20 8.96
N LEU A 627 8.93 -0.63 8.95
CA LEU A 627 9.20 -1.53 7.82
C LEU A 627 8.05 -2.50 7.53
N HIS A 628 7.45 -3.07 8.58
CA HIS A 628 6.29 -3.94 8.45
C HIS A 628 5.09 -3.16 7.88
N GLN A 629 4.78 -1.99 8.44
CA GLN A 629 3.71 -1.09 7.97
C GLN A 629 3.93 -0.66 6.51
N LEU A 630 5.15 -0.32 6.13
CA LEU A 630 5.52 0.03 4.75
C LEU A 630 5.30 -1.17 3.81
N THR A 631 5.61 -2.39 4.26
CA THR A 631 5.37 -3.63 3.50
C THR A 631 3.87 -3.88 3.31
N VAL A 632 3.06 -3.69 4.36
CA VAL A 632 1.59 -3.78 4.31
C VAL A 632 1.00 -2.73 3.36
N ILE A 633 1.43 -1.46 3.49
CA ILE A 633 1.00 -0.38 2.60
C ILE A 633 1.36 -0.71 1.15
N ARG A 634 2.58 -1.16 0.91
CA ARG A 634 3.07 -1.54 -0.41
C ARG A 634 2.25 -2.65 -1.03
N SER A 635 1.95 -3.71 -0.26
CA SER A 635 1.17 -4.85 -0.75
C SER A 635 -0.29 -4.47 -1.02
N LEU A 636 -0.90 -3.63 -0.16
CA LEU A 636 -2.26 -3.11 -0.37
C LEU A 636 -2.37 -2.19 -1.60
N LEU A 637 -1.41 -1.28 -1.79
CA LEU A 637 -1.34 -0.43 -2.96
C LEU A 637 -1.14 -1.25 -4.25
N ALA A 638 -0.23 -2.22 -4.23
CA ALA A 638 -0.01 -3.13 -5.35
C ALA A 638 -1.27 -3.94 -5.69
N ALA A 639 -1.96 -4.50 -4.68
CA ALA A 639 -3.21 -5.21 -4.87
C ALA A 639 -4.31 -4.30 -5.46
N GLY A 640 -4.43 -3.07 -4.97
CA GLY A 640 -5.34 -2.06 -5.50
C GLY A 640 -5.06 -1.72 -6.97
N MET A 641 -3.79 -1.55 -7.34
CA MET A 641 -3.36 -1.33 -8.74
C MET A 641 -3.71 -2.50 -9.65
N VAL A 642 -3.43 -3.74 -9.21
CA VAL A 642 -3.77 -4.95 -9.97
C VAL A 642 -5.28 -5.05 -10.16
N LEU A 643 -6.07 -4.83 -9.10
CA LEU A 643 -7.52 -4.88 -9.17
C LEU A 643 -8.07 -3.81 -10.12
N GLY A 644 -7.56 -2.58 -10.01
CA GLY A 644 -7.89 -1.48 -10.89
C GLY A 644 -7.58 -1.82 -12.36
N LEU A 645 -6.39 -2.36 -12.64
CA LEU A 645 -5.99 -2.76 -13.99
C LEU A 645 -6.91 -3.85 -14.55
N VAL A 646 -7.23 -4.88 -13.75
CA VAL A 646 -8.17 -5.95 -14.13
C VAL A 646 -9.53 -5.37 -14.49
N VAL A 647 -10.07 -4.48 -13.66
CA VAL A 647 -11.35 -3.80 -13.88
C VAL A 647 -11.31 -2.91 -15.13
N GLY A 648 -10.24 -2.13 -15.30
CA GLY A 648 -10.05 -1.24 -16.45
C GLY A 648 -9.94 -2.01 -17.77
N VAL A 649 -9.17 -3.09 -17.79
CA VAL A 649 -9.05 -3.98 -18.96
C VAL A 649 -10.37 -4.66 -19.25
N ALA A 650 -11.07 -5.16 -18.24
CA ALA A 650 -12.40 -5.76 -18.41
C ALA A 650 -13.40 -4.74 -18.99
N ALA A 651 -13.42 -3.50 -18.48
CA ALA A 651 -14.25 -2.42 -19.02
C ALA A 651 -13.97 -2.15 -20.49
N PHE A 652 -12.70 -2.13 -20.85
CA PHE A 652 -12.25 -1.92 -22.21
C PHE A 652 -12.68 -3.07 -23.14
N VAL A 653 -12.41 -4.32 -22.75
CA VAL A 653 -12.79 -5.52 -23.51
C VAL A 653 -14.29 -5.57 -23.73
N VAL A 654 -15.07 -5.31 -22.69
CA VAL A 654 -16.54 -5.28 -22.75
C VAL A 654 -17.04 -4.18 -23.69
N SER A 655 -16.45 -2.98 -23.66
CA SER A 655 -16.76 -1.87 -24.56
C SER A 655 -16.42 -2.18 -26.03
N VAL A 656 -15.25 -2.78 -26.28
CA VAL A 656 -14.83 -3.22 -27.62
C VAL A 656 -15.74 -4.32 -28.15
N ALA A 657 -16.07 -5.30 -27.31
CA ALA A 657 -16.95 -6.41 -27.66
C ALA A 657 -18.33 -5.90 -28.09
N ASP A 658 -18.91 -4.95 -27.35
CA ASP A 658 -20.22 -4.43 -27.72
C ASP A 658 -20.22 -3.61 -29.00
N ARG A 659 -19.22 -2.74 -29.18
CA ARG A 659 -19.04 -2.00 -30.45
C ARG A 659 -18.92 -2.95 -31.63
N ALA A 660 -18.15 -4.02 -31.48
CA ALA A 660 -18.00 -5.01 -32.51
C ALA A 660 -19.31 -5.78 -32.76
N MET A 661 -20.12 -6.03 -31.73
CA MET A 661 -21.46 -6.60 -31.88
C MET A 661 -22.43 -5.66 -32.60
N GLU A 662 -22.38 -4.35 -32.36
CA GLU A 662 -23.22 -3.37 -33.06
C GLU A 662 -22.85 -3.24 -34.54
N ARG A 663 -21.55 -3.23 -34.85
CA ARG A 663 -21.03 -2.92 -36.20
C ARG A 663 -20.98 -4.10 -37.17
N ARG A 664 -21.35 -5.31 -36.74
CA ARG A 664 -21.35 -6.49 -37.62
C ARG A 664 -22.15 -6.29 -38.91
N GLY A 665 -23.27 -5.55 -38.88
CA GLY A 665 -24.07 -5.26 -40.08
C GLY A 665 -23.31 -4.39 -41.10
N GLN A 666 -22.70 -3.31 -40.63
CA GLN A 666 -21.88 -2.41 -41.48
C GLN A 666 -20.64 -3.12 -42.04
N VAL A 667 -20.01 -3.98 -41.24
CA VAL A 667 -18.85 -4.79 -41.68
C VAL A 667 -19.29 -5.84 -42.71
N ALA A 668 -20.47 -6.44 -42.56
CA ALA A 668 -21.03 -7.37 -43.54
C ALA A 668 -21.35 -6.65 -44.86
N ALA A 669 -21.94 -5.45 -44.83
CA ALA A 669 -22.20 -4.64 -46.02
C ALA A 669 -20.90 -4.28 -46.78
N LEU A 670 -19.83 -3.92 -46.07
CA LEU A 670 -18.53 -3.64 -46.69
C LEU A 670 -17.82 -4.89 -47.22
N ALA A 671 -18.00 -6.03 -46.56
CA ALA A 671 -17.50 -7.31 -47.08
C ALA A 671 -18.24 -7.71 -48.37
N LEU A 672 -19.54 -7.43 -48.46
CA LEU A 672 -20.35 -7.63 -49.68
C LEU A 672 -19.93 -6.70 -50.83
N LEU A 673 -19.48 -5.47 -50.52
CA LEU A 673 -18.90 -4.52 -51.48
C LEU A 673 -17.46 -4.89 -51.91
N GLY A 674 -16.94 -6.06 -51.52
CA GLY A 674 -15.65 -6.58 -51.99
C GLY A 674 -14.44 -6.22 -51.11
N ALA A 675 -14.64 -5.62 -49.93
CA ALA A 675 -13.52 -5.33 -49.04
C ALA A 675 -12.89 -6.63 -48.49
N ARG A 676 -11.58 -6.81 -48.71
CA ARG A 676 -10.83 -7.96 -48.17
C ARG A 676 -10.94 -8.01 -46.64
N GLY A 677 -11.22 -9.19 -46.09
CA GLY A 677 -11.40 -9.38 -44.64
C GLY A 677 -10.15 -9.01 -43.81
N GLY A 678 -8.95 -9.13 -44.38
CA GLY A 678 -7.70 -8.70 -43.75
C GLY A 678 -7.63 -7.20 -43.53
N THR A 679 -8.02 -6.40 -44.53
CA THR A 679 -8.04 -4.93 -44.45
C THR A 679 -9.07 -4.43 -43.44
N LEU A 680 -10.23 -5.09 -43.33
CA LEU A 680 -11.25 -4.75 -42.33
C LEU A 680 -10.79 -5.05 -40.90
N ARG A 681 -10.12 -6.19 -40.68
CA ARG A 681 -9.53 -6.53 -39.37
C ARG A 681 -8.43 -5.55 -38.97
N LEU A 682 -7.56 -5.19 -39.92
CA LEU A 682 -6.47 -4.24 -39.66
C LEU A 682 -7.02 -2.84 -39.35
N ALA A 683 -8.03 -2.38 -40.09
CA ALA A 683 -8.67 -1.09 -39.84
C ALA A 683 -9.37 -1.05 -38.47
N GLN A 684 -10.03 -2.15 -38.08
CA GLN A 684 -10.71 -2.24 -36.79
C GLN A 684 -9.71 -2.29 -35.62
N CYS A 685 -8.62 -3.04 -35.77
CA CYS A 685 -7.54 -3.07 -34.78
C CYS A 685 -6.88 -1.69 -34.65
N ALA A 686 -6.53 -1.05 -35.77
CA ALA A 686 -5.93 0.29 -35.78
C ALA A 686 -6.84 1.36 -35.15
N GLN A 687 -8.15 1.26 -35.34
CA GLN A 687 -9.13 2.19 -34.73
C GLN A 687 -9.16 2.10 -33.19
N VAL A 688 -8.83 0.95 -32.63
CA VAL A 688 -8.85 0.69 -31.19
C VAL A 688 -7.48 0.94 -30.58
N VAL A 689 -6.43 0.42 -31.20
CA VAL A 689 -5.04 0.49 -30.71
C VAL A 689 -4.49 1.90 -30.77
N LEU A 690 -4.86 2.73 -31.74
CA LEU A 690 -4.25 4.04 -31.90
C LEU A 690 -4.65 5.06 -30.82
N PRO A 691 -5.94 5.30 -30.52
CA PRO A 691 -6.32 6.18 -29.42
C PRO A 691 -5.84 5.65 -28.06
N LEU A 692 -5.88 4.32 -27.90
CA LEU A 692 -5.41 3.64 -26.70
C LEU A 692 -3.90 3.83 -26.50
N GLY A 693 -3.11 3.64 -27.56
CA GLY A 693 -1.66 3.76 -27.52
C GLY A 693 -1.22 5.19 -27.20
N VAL A 694 -1.83 6.18 -27.85
CA VAL A 694 -1.57 7.61 -27.56
C VAL A 694 -1.91 7.97 -26.12
N GLY A 695 -3.04 7.47 -25.61
CA GLY A 695 -3.43 7.71 -24.23
C GLY A 695 -2.48 7.05 -23.24
N LEU A 696 -2.14 5.78 -23.45
CA LEU A 696 -1.26 5.03 -22.55
C LEU A 696 0.17 5.59 -22.55
N THR A 697 0.72 5.96 -23.72
CA THR A 697 2.04 6.60 -23.76
C THR A 697 2.02 7.95 -23.05
N ALA A 698 0.97 8.75 -23.26
CA ALA A 698 0.81 10.01 -22.53
C ALA A 698 0.72 9.77 -21.01
N ALA A 699 -0.05 8.78 -20.55
CA ALA A 699 -0.16 8.42 -19.13
C ALA A 699 1.17 7.98 -18.53
N VAL A 700 1.92 7.10 -19.21
CA VAL A 700 3.22 6.62 -18.73
C VAL A 700 4.23 7.77 -18.65
N VAL A 701 4.31 8.61 -19.68
CA VAL A 701 5.26 9.73 -19.71
C VAL A 701 4.92 10.79 -18.66
N THR A 702 3.66 11.21 -18.60
CA THR A 702 3.23 12.24 -17.62
C THR A 702 3.27 11.72 -16.19
N GLY A 703 2.96 10.45 -15.98
CA GLY A 703 3.04 9.79 -14.68
C GLY A 703 4.48 9.65 -14.20
N TRP A 704 5.39 9.21 -15.07
CA TRP A 704 6.81 9.12 -14.76
C TRP A 704 7.43 10.50 -14.47
N LEU A 705 7.06 11.54 -15.23
CA LEU A 705 7.50 12.91 -14.94
C LEU A 705 6.96 13.41 -13.60
N ALA A 706 5.71 13.11 -13.28
CA ALA A 706 5.09 13.46 -12.01
C ALA A 706 5.75 12.73 -10.82
N GLU A 707 6.05 11.45 -10.98
CA GLU A 707 6.80 10.62 -10.03
C GLU A 707 8.21 11.18 -9.78
N SER A 708 8.99 11.45 -10.84
CA SER A 708 10.33 12.03 -10.70
C SER A 708 10.27 13.39 -10.02
N SER A 709 9.31 14.25 -10.38
CA SER A 709 9.14 15.56 -9.72
C SER A 709 8.86 15.43 -8.22
N TYR A 710 8.10 14.40 -7.81
CA TYR A 710 7.81 14.12 -6.41
C TYR A 710 9.07 13.65 -5.66
N LEU A 711 9.81 12.68 -6.23
CA LEU A 711 11.05 12.16 -5.65
C LEU A 711 12.15 13.23 -5.49
N ILE A 712 12.29 14.12 -6.48
CA ILE A 712 13.22 15.25 -6.43
C ILE A 712 12.92 16.18 -5.25
N THR A 713 11.65 16.42 -4.95
CA THR A 713 11.28 17.30 -3.82
C THR A 713 11.31 16.63 -2.45
N GLY A 714 11.18 15.30 -2.41
CA GLY A 714 11.33 14.51 -1.19
C GLY A 714 12.78 14.44 -0.68
N GLY A 715 13.76 14.96 -1.42
CA GLY A 715 15.18 14.92 -1.05
C GLY A 715 15.81 13.53 -1.17
N GLY A 716 15.18 12.62 -1.92
CA GLY A 716 15.68 11.27 -2.14
C GLY A 716 16.95 11.23 -3.00
N ALA A 717 17.80 10.23 -2.80
CA ALA A 717 19.06 10.08 -3.55
C ALA A 717 18.85 9.73 -5.04
N VAL A 718 17.70 9.15 -5.40
CA VAL A 718 17.35 8.82 -6.80
C VAL A 718 16.35 9.84 -7.33
N HIS A 719 16.83 10.68 -8.24
CA HIS A 719 16.03 11.71 -8.91
C HIS A 719 15.28 11.17 -10.15
N TRP A 720 15.71 10.01 -10.67
CA TRP A 720 15.17 9.39 -11.88
C TRP A 720 15.10 7.87 -11.70
N ASP A 721 13.92 7.34 -11.39
CA ASP A 721 13.73 5.88 -11.32
C ASP A 721 13.53 5.28 -12.71
N TRP A 722 14.43 4.37 -13.08
CA TRP A 722 14.35 3.57 -14.30
C TRP A 722 13.89 2.13 -14.02
N ALA A 723 13.84 1.70 -12.75
CA ALA A 723 13.54 0.33 -12.38
C ALA A 723 12.05 -0.02 -12.50
N GLY A 724 11.15 0.92 -12.20
CA GLY A 724 9.71 0.70 -12.34
C GLY A 724 9.14 0.95 -13.76
N LEU A 725 9.84 1.69 -14.61
CA LEU A 725 9.42 2.00 -15.99
C LEU A 725 9.13 0.75 -16.86
N PRO A 726 9.96 -0.32 -16.84
CA PRO A 726 9.70 -1.54 -17.61
C PRO A 726 8.35 -2.19 -17.27
N LEU A 727 7.95 -2.21 -15.99
CA LEU A 727 6.68 -2.80 -15.57
C LEU A 727 5.48 -2.01 -16.11
N LEU A 728 5.55 -0.68 -16.08
CA LEU A 728 4.55 0.20 -16.67
C LEU A 728 4.46 0.04 -18.18
N ILE A 729 5.60 -0.09 -18.87
CA ILE A 729 5.64 -0.33 -20.32
C ILE A 729 5.04 -1.70 -20.66
N VAL A 730 5.41 -2.75 -19.93
CA VAL A 730 4.89 -4.11 -20.15
C VAL A 730 3.38 -4.16 -19.89
N SER A 731 2.89 -3.52 -18.83
CA SER A 731 1.44 -3.45 -18.57
C SER A 731 0.69 -2.67 -19.64
N ALA A 732 1.20 -1.51 -20.08
CA ALA A 732 0.62 -0.74 -21.18
C ALA A 732 0.61 -1.52 -22.50
N LEU A 733 1.70 -2.24 -22.82
CA LEU A 733 1.77 -3.14 -23.98
C LEU A 733 0.79 -4.31 -23.85
N GLY A 734 0.68 -4.92 -22.68
CA GLY A 734 -0.29 -5.98 -22.40
C GLY A 734 -1.72 -5.51 -22.63
N VAL A 735 -2.06 -4.31 -22.15
CA VAL A 735 -3.36 -3.66 -22.40
C VAL A 735 -3.60 -3.43 -23.90
N LEU A 736 -2.60 -2.95 -24.64
CA LEU A 736 -2.68 -2.76 -26.09
C LEU A 736 -2.90 -4.07 -26.84
N VAL A 737 -2.18 -5.13 -26.45
CA VAL A 737 -2.29 -6.46 -27.04
C VAL A 737 -3.66 -7.06 -26.74
N VAL A 738 -4.11 -7.06 -25.48
CA VAL A 738 -5.44 -7.56 -25.09
C VAL A 738 -6.53 -6.77 -25.82
N GLY A 739 -6.39 -5.46 -25.92
CA GLY A 739 -7.32 -4.60 -26.65
C GLY A 739 -7.38 -4.90 -28.15
N GLY A 740 -6.21 -5.10 -28.77
CA GLY A 740 -6.09 -5.50 -30.17
C GLY A 740 -6.70 -6.90 -30.41
N LEU A 741 -6.34 -7.89 -29.58
CA LEU A 741 -6.85 -9.26 -29.66
C LEU A 741 -8.36 -9.32 -29.45
N ALA A 742 -8.92 -8.58 -28.48
CA ALA A 742 -10.36 -8.50 -28.24
C ALA A 742 -11.14 -7.96 -29.46
N SER A 743 -10.48 -7.18 -30.32
CA SER A 743 -11.09 -6.64 -31.55
C SER A 743 -11.14 -7.65 -32.72
N LEU A 744 -10.33 -8.72 -32.70
CA LEU A 744 -10.17 -9.69 -33.80
C LEU A 744 -11.30 -10.75 -33.95
N PRO A 745 -11.76 -11.45 -32.91
CA PRO A 745 -12.65 -12.61 -33.05
C PRO A 745 -14.06 -12.27 -33.50
N LEU A 746 -14.44 -11.00 -33.53
CA LEU A 746 -15.77 -10.56 -33.92
C LEU A 746 -16.00 -10.47 -35.44
N VAL A 747 -14.94 -10.57 -36.27
CA VAL A 747 -14.99 -10.60 -37.74
C VAL A 747 -14.98 -12.05 -38.27
N ARG A 748 -15.90 -12.89 -37.78
CA ARG A 748 -16.10 -14.25 -38.32
C ARG A 748 -16.89 -14.19 -39.64
N ARG A 749 -16.44 -15.01 -40.61
CA ARG A 749 -16.86 -15.10 -42.02
C ARG A 749 -18.32 -15.53 -42.28
N HIS A 750 -19.12 -15.84 -41.26
CA HIS A 750 -20.49 -16.31 -41.47
C HIS A 750 -21.42 -15.10 -41.63
N VAL A 751 -21.61 -14.67 -42.88
CA VAL A 751 -22.70 -13.77 -43.26
C VAL A 751 -23.98 -14.60 -43.16
N ASP A 752 -24.69 -14.46 -42.04
CA ASP A 752 -26.01 -15.07 -41.89
C ASP A 752 -27.00 -14.34 -42.82
N PRO A 753 -27.78 -15.05 -43.65
CA PRO A 753 -28.71 -14.44 -44.61
C PRO A 753 -29.79 -13.54 -43.97
N GLU A 754 -30.05 -13.71 -42.67
CA GLU A 754 -30.89 -12.78 -41.89
C GLU A 754 -30.34 -11.34 -41.83
N HIS A 755 -29.03 -11.15 -42.05
CA HIS A 755 -28.39 -9.82 -42.06
C HIS A 755 -28.71 -9.02 -43.33
N ILE A 756 -29.16 -9.68 -44.39
CA ILE A 756 -29.46 -9.08 -45.70
C ILE A 756 -30.91 -8.60 -45.77
N ARG A 757 -31.82 -9.16 -44.97
CA ARG A 757 -33.27 -8.83 -45.00
C ARG A 757 -33.68 -7.58 -44.19
N ARG A 758 -32.75 -6.92 -43.49
CA ARG A 758 -33.06 -5.87 -42.50
C ARG A 758 -32.57 -4.46 -42.86
N ASP A 759 -31.67 -4.36 -43.83
CA ASP A 759 -31.31 -3.10 -44.50
C ASP A 759 -31.99 -3.10 -45.87
#